data_AF-A0A9X1VDG8-F1
#
_entry.id   AF-A0A9X1VDG8-F1
#
_cell.length_a   1.000
_cell.length_b   1.000
_cell.length_c   1.000
_cell.angle_alpha   90.00
_cell.angle_beta   90.00
_cell.angle_gamma   90.00
#
_symmetry.space_group_name_H-M   'P 1'
#
loop_
_entity.id
_entity.type
_entity.pdbx_description
1 polymer ?
#
loop_
_entity_poly.entity_id
_entity_poly.type
_entity_poly.pdbx_seq_one_letter_code
_entity_poly.pdbx_strand_id
1 'polypeptide(L)'
;MNKPLLKLLLALWLPWAGLLPARAQTLTVAPDGSGQFRTIQEAINSLPDAAAKPRTVFLKNGTYREKIYLDGKANLVLKGQSEKGVILTYPQARDMWLCGPGATAGDWGVATLNLRNCPDITLENLIVVNSYGFDAPDEVTVDCPTAPTGKKTVRNTGHQMALRALPGTTRLVVRHCTFRALGGDTVSPWDTEAGAYYFKDCTMEGGVDFYCPRGWAYAENCRFICHSREAAIWHDGSGSRDSKTVLRNCTFSGDDGFKLGRFHREAQFYLVDCRFAKNMADADIYHAVSGPGAKQWGRRVYYANCHRAGGDYAWMQDNLSTAEGAPKAKDLTAAWTFGGRWNPLTGAVRATPPVPASQLDTTAEKMLLYQRAVGGWPKALGEVKVSYAHRISPGARAGLLDGKNQNDATIDNDATTREIHYLLKAFQATNNPAYRQGAENGIRYLLKMQYPNGGFPQFYPDLSSYRHEITYNDDAMVRALTVLRRVARQEERYALVSPDLVGPAKDAVARGLACILKTQVVQHGRPTAWCAQYDEVSLLPAKARAFELPSLSGEESVGIVRFLMDTEQPSVDVKAAVDGAVAWFEQVKMTGFVLKEIPAPQEPRGIDRVIVAQPGAVLWARFYELGTNRPIYVGRDSQVHYQLREIENERRAGYAYAGTWPAELLAVEYPAWRKRVAHEAGK
;
A
#
# COMPACT_ATOMS: atom_id res chain seq x y z
N MET A 1 -45.19 -7.10 68.35
CA MET A 1 -44.21 -6.02 68.16
C MET A 1 -43.24 -6.42 67.05
N ASN A 2 -43.36 -5.84 65.86
CA ASN A 2 -42.31 -5.78 64.84
C ASN A 2 -42.74 -4.78 63.76
N LYS A 3 -41.92 -3.74 63.54
CA LYS A 3 -42.16 -2.61 62.61
C LYS A 3 -41.86 -3.03 61.15
N PRO A 4 -42.52 -2.43 60.14
CA PRO A 4 -42.26 -2.72 58.73
C PRO A 4 -41.09 -1.89 58.17
N LEU A 5 -40.37 -2.49 57.21
CA LEU A 5 -39.24 -1.91 56.48
C LEU A 5 -39.67 -0.80 55.51
N LEU A 6 -39.00 0.36 55.61
CA LEU A 6 -39.07 1.48 54.68
C LEU A 6 -38.10 1.25 53.52
N LYS A 7 -38.62 1.16 52.28
CA LYS A 7 -37.81 1.12 51.05
C LYS A 7 -37.34 2.54 50.71
N LEU A 8 -36.03 2.77 50.73
CA LEU A 8 -35.39 4.00 50.29
C LEU A 8 -35.22 4.00 48.76
N LEU A 9 -35.90 4.91 48.06
CA LEU A 9 -35.67 5.24 46.66
C LEU A 9 -34.50 6.24 46.57
N LEU A 10 -33.34 5.80 46.07
CA LEU A 10 -32.25 6.71 45.70
C LEU A 10 -32.54 7.30 44.31
N ALA A 11 -32.90 8.58 44.27
CA ALA A 11 -32.88 9.38 43.05
C ALA A 11 -31.43 9.81 42.74
N LEU A 12 -30.84 9.25 41.69
CA LEU A 12 -29.56 9.68 41.15
C LEU A 12 -29.75 10.99 40.36
N TRP A 13 -29.41 12.12 40.99
CA TRP A 13 -29.13 13.37 40.30
C TRP A 13 -27.80 13.23 39.55
N LEU A 14 -27.84 13.03 38.23
CA LEU A 14 -26.68 13.27 37.38
C LEU A 14 -26.57 14.79 37.13
N PRO A 15 -25.43 15.44 37.43
CA PRO A 15 -25.23 16.80 36.98
C PRO A 15 -25.06 16.80 35.46
N TRP A 16 -25.83 17.65 34.78
CA TRP A 16 -25.57 18.03 33.40
C TRP A 16 -24.18 18.67 33.35
N ALA A 17 -23.17 17.88 32.98
CA ALA A 17 -21.88 18.41 32.58
C ALA A 17 -22.07 19.11 31.24
N GLY A 18 -22.17 20.44 31.27
CA GLY A 18 -22.15 21.25 30.07
C GLY A 18 -20.93 20.91 29.21
N LEU A 19 -21.12 20.87 27.88
CA LEU A 19 -20.04 20.82 26.91
C LEU A 19 -19.14 22.05 27.10
N LEU A 20 -18.06 21.89 27.86
CA LEU A 20 -16.95 22.82 27.82
C LEU A 20 -16.29 22.73 26.43
N PRO A 21 -15.95 23.86 25.80
CA PRO A 21 -15.21 23.83 24.54
C PRO A 21 -13.87 23.12 24.79
N ALA A 22 -13.54 22.14 23.96
CA ALA A 22 -12.27 21.43 24.01
C ALA A 22 -11.11 22.44 23.90
N ARG A 23 -10.50 22.79 25.05
CA ARG A 23 -9.27 23.57 25.12
C ARG A 23 -8.19 22.86 24.30
N ALA A 24 -7.34 23.62 23.62
CA ALA A 24 -6.16 23.09 22.96
C ALA A 24 -5.33 22.28 23.98
N GLN A 25 -5.22 20.97 23.77
CA GLN A 25 -4.54 20.07 24.69
C GLN A 25 -3.03 20.32 24.58
N THR A 26 -2.43 20.86 25.64
CA THR A 26 -0.99 21.00 25.78
C THR A 26 -0.52 20.07 26.90
N LEU A 27 0.38 19.14 26.59
CA LEU A 27 1.06 18.29 27.55
C LEU A 27 2.46 18.83 27.80
N THR A 28 2.81 19.11 29.04
CA THR A 28 4.16 19.57 29.40
C THR A 28 5.04 18.41 29.81
N VAL A 29 6.21 18.28 29.19
CA VAL A 29 7.22 17.28 29.52
C VAL A 29 8.46 17.97 30.08
N ALA A 30 8.99 17.47 31.18
CA ALA A 30 10.24 17.96 31.75
C ALA A 30 11.05 16.80 32.36
N PRO A 31 12.31 16.61 31.97
CA PRO A 31 13.09 15.45 32.41
C PRO A 31 13.45 15.54 33.91
N ASP A 32 13.41 16.74 34.50
CA ASP A 32 13.58 16.99 35.93
C ASP A 32 12.34 16.67 36.78
N GLY A 33 11.22 16.27 36.14
CA GLY A 33 9.96 15.95 36.82
C GLY A 33 9.06 17.16 37.10
N SER A 34 9.44 18.37 36.66
CA SER A 34 8.61 19.58 36.81
C SER A 34 7.48 19.71 35.77
N GLY A 35 7.27 18.69 34.94
CA GLY A 35 6.23 18.59 33.92
C GLY A 35 5.20 17.52 34.27
N GLN A 36 4.17 17.35 33.44
CA GLN A 36 3.17 16.29 33.59
C GLN A 36 3.77 14.91 33.28
N PHE A 37 4.76 14.86 32.38
CA PHE A 37 5.52 13.67 32.03
C PHE A 37 7.01 13.93 32.18
N ARG A 38 7.78 12.88 32.46
CA ARG A 38 9.24 12.92 32.50
C ARG A 38 9.87 12.67 31.13
N THR A 39 9.22 11.83 30.32
CA THR A 39 9.70 11.46 28.98
C THR A 39 8.75 11.93 27.90
N ILE A 40 9.31 12.19 26.70
CA ILE A 40 8.56 12.59 25.52
C ILE A 40 7.69 11.42 25.06
N GLN A 41 8.22 10.19 25.06
CA GLN A 41 7.48 9.02 24.59
C GLN A 41 6.24 8.74 25.45
N GLU A 42 6.31 8.87 26.77
CA GLU A 42 5.13 8.71 27.64
C GLU A 42 4.05 9.75 27.32
N ALA A 43 4.43 11.00 27.10
CA ALA A 43 3.50 12.05 26.73
C ALA A 43 2.81 11.74 25.39
N ILE A 44 3.57 11.29 24.38
CA ILE A 44 3.03 10.87 23.09
C ILE A 44 2.07 9.68 23.24
N ASN A 45 2.45 8.68 24.04
CA ASN A 45 1.65 7.48 24.28
C ASN A 45 0.31 7.80 24.98
N SER A 46 0.26 8.88 25.78
CA SER A 46 -0.96 9.31 26.45
C SER A 46 -2.00 9.96 25.52
N LEU A 47 -1.61 10.32 24.30
CA LEU A 47 -2.49 10.96 23.32
C LEU A 47 -3.15 9.92 22.39
N PRO A 48 -4.41 10.13 21.96
CA PRO A 48 -5.01 9.28 20.94
C PRO A 48 -4.29 9.43 19.58
N ASP A 49 -4.44 8.46 18.68
CA ASP A 49 -3.79 8.52 17.37
C ASP A 49 -4.44 9.59 16.48
N ALA A 50 -5.76 9.54 16.36
CA ALA A 50 -6.55 10.50 15.59
C ALA A 50 -6.73 11.84 16.35
N ALA A 51 -6.59 12.94 15.62
CA ALA A 51 -7.01 14.25 16.07
C ALA A 51 -7.39 15.15 14.91
N ALA A 52 -8.49 15.89 15.07
CA ALA A 52 -8.96 16.86 14.09
C ALA A 52 -8.32 18.25 14.24
N LYS A 53 -7.64 18.51 15.36
CA LYS A 53 -6.96 19.78 15.66
C LYS A 53 -5.57 19.52 16.22
N PRO A 54 -4.61 20.46 16.03
CA PRO A 54 -3.28 20.36 16.61
C PRO A 54 -3.31 20.17 18.13
N ARG A 55 -2.44 19.27 18.60
CA ARG A 55 -2.15 19.04 20.02
C ARG A 55 -0.68 19.28 20.25
N THR A 56 -0.34 19.88 21.38
CA THR A 56 1.05 20.26 21.65
C THR A 56 1.63 19.42 22.76
N VAL A 57 2.77 18.80 22.51
CA VAL A 57 3.68 18.29 23.54
C VAL A 57 4.78 19.33 23.70
N PHE A 58 4.67 20.11 24.77
CA PHE A 58 5.61 21.17 25.12
C PHE A 58 6.75 20.60 25.96
N LEU A 59 7.99 20.80 25.50
CA LEU A 59 9.19 20.24 26.11
C LEU A 59 9.96 21.34 26.84
N LYS A 60 10.11 21.23 28.16
CA LYS A 60 10.99 22.13 28.90
C LYS A 60 12.45 21.88 28.53
N ASN A 61 13.29 22.89 28.72
CA ASN A 61 14.73 22.75 28.51
C ASN A 61 15.29 21.57 29.31
N GLY A 62 16.15 20.79 28.68
CA GLY A 62 16.72 19.58 29.23
C GLY A 62 17.26 18.66 28.15
N THR A 63 18.01 17.65 28.58
CA THR A 63 18.48 16.56 27.72
C THR A 63 17.58 15.35 27.90
N TYR A 64 16.95 14.92 26.83
CA TYR A 64 16.10 13.76 26.73
C TYR A 64 16.88 12.63 26.05
N ARG A 65 17.24 11.60 26.82
CA ARG A 65 18.02 10.44 26.35
C ARG A 65 17.11 9.27 26.02
N GLU A 66 16.35 9.42 24.95
CA GLU A 66 15.35 8.44 24.54
C GLU A 66 15.23 8.38 23.02
N LYS A 67 14.70 7.25 22.53
CA LYS A 67 14.32 7.10 21.13
C LYS A 67 12.82 7.29 21.01
N ILE A 68 12.40 8.12 20.07
CA ILE A 68 11.00 8.49 19.88
C ILE A 68 10.39 7.75 18.71
N TYR A 69 9.17 7.26 18.93
CA TYR A 69 8.34 6.54 17.96
C TYR A 69 6.96 7.20 17.87
N LEU A 70 6.64 7.73 16.69
CA LEU A 70 5.30 8.17 16.32
C LEU A 70 4.77 7.24 15.24
N ASP A 71 3.72 6.49 15.57
CA ASP A 71 2.97 5.65 14.64
C ASP A 71 1.51 6.06 14.67
N GLY A 72 0.94 6.42 13.52
CA GLY A 72 -0.49 6.76 13.40
C GLY A 72 -0.90 8.11 14.01
N LYS A 73 0.00 8.83 14.70
CA LYS A 73 -0.31 10.13 15.32
C LYS A 73 -0.59 11.20 14.26
N ALA A 74 -1.76 11.84 14.33
CA ALA A 74 -2.14 12.96 13.48
C ALA A 74 -2.11 14.30 14.24
N ASN A 75 -1.84 15.42 13.56
CA ASN A 75 -1.97 16.78 14.12
C ASN A 75 -1.25 16.95 15.48
N LEU A 76 0.04 16.62 15.52
CA LEU A 76 0.85 16.68 16.73
C LEU A 76 2.00 17.67 16.55
N VAL A 77 2.17 18.54 17.54
CA VAL A 77 3.25 19.52 17.63
C VAL A 77 4.18 19.11 18.76
N LEU A 78 5.43 18.78 18.44
CA LEU A 78 6.51 18.68 19.43
C LEU A 78 7.23 20.02 19.48
N LYS A 79 7.06 20.75 20.59
CA LYS A 79 7.55 22.14 20.71
C LYS A 79 8.49 22.29 21.90
N GLY A 80 9.74 22.62 21.64
CA GLY A 80 10.69 22.97 22.69
C GLY A 80 10.46 24.36 23.28
N GLN A 81 10.78 24.50 24.56
CA GLN A 81 10.76 25.74 25.31
C GLN A 81 11.72 26.78 24.72
N SER A 82 12.85 26.34 24.16
CA SER A 82 13.80 27.20 23.47
C SER A 82 14.54 26.44 22.37
N GLU A 83 14.98 27.15 21.34
CA GLU A 83 15.67 26.60 20.16
C GLU A 83 16.89 25.73 20.53
N LYS A 84 17.61 26.10 21.60
CA LYS A 84 18.86 25.46 22.00
C LYS A 84 18.78 24.63 23.28
N GLY A 85 17.69 24.76 24.04
CA GLY A 85 17.59 24.18 25.37
C GLY A 85 17.02 22.78 25.43
N VAL A 86 16.38 22.29 24.36
CA VAL A 86 15.80 20.94 24.28
C VAL A 86 16.65 20.06 23.39
N ILE A 87 17.35 19.09 23.99
CA ILE A 87 18.24 18.16 23.30
C ILE A 87 17.67 16.75 23.42
N LEU A 88 17.17 16.20 22.31
CA LEU A 88 16.78 14.80 22.18
C LEU A 88 17.96 14.03 21.58
N THR A 89 18.47 13.01 22.28
CA THR A 89 19.66 12.28 21.85
C THR A 89 19.56 10.78 22.06
N TYR A 90 20.03 10.01 21.08
CA TYR A 90 20.16 8.55 21.19
C TYR A 90 21.24 8.03 20.23
N PRO A 91 22.18 7.18 20.67
CA PRO A 91 23.20 6.60 19.78
C PRO A 91 22.64 5.38 19.04
N GLN A 92 22.38 5.50 17.73
CA GLN A 92 21.94 4.38 16.90
C GLN A 92 22.56 4.37 15.50
N ALA A 93 23.50 3.46 15.26
CA ALA A 93 23.86 3.08 13.90
C ALA A 93 22.76 2.22 13.26
N ARG A 94 22.47 2.45 11.98
CA ARG A 94 21.51 1.64 11.21
C ARG A 94 21.91 0.18 11.12
N ASP A 95 23.18 -0.10 10.85
CA ASP A 95 23.66 -1.49 10.74
C ASP A 95 23.52 -2.23 12.07
N MET A 96 23.82 -1.57 13.19
CA MET A 96 23.61 -2.14 14.52
C MET A 96 22.12 -2.40 14.80
N TRP A 97 21.21 -1.54 14.32
CA TRP A 97 19.76 -1.77 14.42
C TRP A 97 19.34 -3.01 13.61
N LEU A 98 19.79 -3.11 12.35
CA LEU A 98 19.41 -4.18 11.43
C LEU A 98 19.99 -5.55 11.81
N CYS A 99 21.11 -5.57 12.52
CA CYS A 99 21.68 -6.79 13.08
C CYS A 99 20.97 -7.23 14.37
N GLY A 100 20.15 -6.36 14.97
CA GLY A 100 19.34 -6.62 16.16
C GLY A 100 17.83 -6.57 15.86
N PRO A 101 17.04 -5.72 16.55
CA PRO A 101 15.59 -5.66 16.38
C PRO A 101 15.12 -5.38 14.94
N GLY A 102 15.94 -4.68 14.15
CA GLY A 102 15.69 -4.36 12.75
C GLY A 102 15.75 -5.54 11.80
N ALA A 103 16.24 -6.71 12.23
CA ALA A 103 16.21 -7.93 11.42
C ALA A 103 14.77 -8.31 11.01
N THR A 104 13.79 -8.00 11.87
CA THR A 104 12.35 -8.18 11.59
C THR A 104 11.62 -6.85 11.39
N ALA A 105 12.01 -5.80 12.11
CA ALA A 105 11.34 -4.50 12.05
C ALA A 105 11.78 -3.61 10.88
N GLY A 106 12.81 -4.01 10.12
CA GLY A 106 13.43 -3.19 9.08
C GLY A 106 13.94 -1.85 9.64
N ASP A 107 13.74 -0.77 8.89
CA ASP A 107 14.23 0.56 9.27
C ASP A 107 13.38 1.28 10.34
N TRP A 108 12.33 0.64 10.88
CA TRP A 108 11.51 1.25 11.95
C TRP A 108 12.26 1.22 13.29
N GLY A 109 12.95 2.31 13.63
CA GLY A 109 13.76 2.43 14.85
C GLY A 109 15.23 2.75 14.61
N VAL A 110 15.65 2.98 13.37
CA VAL A 110 17.04 3.33 13.02
C VAL A 110 17.45 4.74 13.46
N ALA A 111 16.49 5.61 13.80
CA ALA A 111 16.75 7.00 14.15
C ALA A 111 16.56 7.31 15.64
N THR A 112 16.99 8.51 16.06
CA THR A 112 16.58 9.11 17.34
C THR A 112 15.09 9.46 17.33
N LEU A 113 14.58 10.03 16.24
CA LEU A 113 13.16 10.36 16.05
C LEU A 113 12.60 9.61 14.82
N ASN A 114 11.67 8.69 15.06
CA ASN A 114 11.08 7.79 14.06
C ASN A 114 9.59 8.09 13.88
N LEU A 115 9.17 8.32 12.64
CA LEU A 115 7.77 8.59 12.28
C LEU A 115 7.29 7.63 11.20
N ARG A 116 6.06 7.11 11.32
CA ARG A 116 5.36 6.38 10.25
C ARG A 116 3.86 6.59 10.36
N ASN A 117 3.12 6.56 9.25
CA ASN A 117 1.67 6.77 9.26
C ASN A 117 1.22 8.07 9.95
N CYS A 118 2.06 9.13 9.96
CA CYS A 118 1.79 10.36 10.70
C CYS A 118 1.47 11.54 9.78
N PRO A 119 0.20 11.90 9.58
CA PRO A 119 -0.15 13.14 8.90
C PRO A 119 -0.02 14.35 9.84
N ASP A 120 0.47 15.48 9.31
CA ASP A 120 0.43 16.78 9.98
C ASP A 120 1.21 16.84 11.30
N ILE A 121 2.50 16.49 11.23
CA ILE A 121 3.43 16.62 12.36
C ILE A 121 4.19 17.93 12.27
N THR A 122 4.32 18.63 13.39
CA THR A 122 5.16 19.82 13.52
C THR A 122 6.25 19.60 14.56
N LEU A 123 7.48 19.88 14.20
CA LEU A 123 8.65 19.93 15.08
C LEU A 123 9.10 21.39 15.17
N GLU A 124 9.21 21.92 16.39
CA GLU A 124 9.60 23.31 16.62
C GLU A 124 10.58 23.42 17.79
N ASN A 125 11.69 24.13 17.61
CA ASN A 125 12.67 24.43 18.66
C ASN A 125 13.30 23.17 19.31
N LEU A 126 13.77 22.22 18.50
CA LEU A 126 14.37 20.97 18.96
C LEU A 126 15.78 20.79 18.43
N ILE A 127 16.70 20.32 19.27
CA ILE A 127 17.95 19.70 18.83
C ILE A 127 17.75 18.18 18.89
N VAL A 128 17.81 17.51 17.73
CA VAL A 128 17.73 16.04 17.64
C VAL A 128 19.08 15.50 17.18
N VAL A 129 19.70 14.69 18.03
CA VAL A 129 21.05 14.17 17.82
C VAL A 129 20.99 12.65 17.74
N ASN A 130 21.59 12.08 16.71
CA ASN A 130 22.06 10.70 16.77
C ASN A 130 23.54 10.74 17.16
N SER A 131 23.83 10.29 18.38
CA SER A 131 25.15 10.48 18.98
C SER A 131 26.15 9.39 18.63
N TYR A 132 25.74 8.34 17.89
CA TYR A 132 26.54 7.12 17.71
C TYR A 132 27.97 7.39 17.23
N GLY A 133 28.14 8.10 16.11
CA GLY A 133 29.49 8.34 15.57
C GLY A 133 30.35 9.27 16.41
N PHE A 134 29.76 10.08 17.28
CA PHE A 134 30.49 10.93 18.21
C PHE A 134 30.92 10.13 19.46
N ASP A 135 30.07 9.21 19.91
CA ASP A 135 30.29 8.41 21.12
C ASP A 135 31.20 7.19 20.86
N ALA A 136 31.17 6.64 19.65
CA ALA A 136 31.96 5.48 19.23
C ALA A 136 32.90 5.88 18.07
N PRO A 137 34.13 6.36 18.35
CA PRO A 137 35.05 6.84 17.33
C PRO A 137 35.68 5.73 16.48
N ASP A 138 35.74 4.51 17.00
CA ASP A 138 36.33 3.35 16.33
C ASP A 138 35.27 2.47 15.66
N GLU A 139 35.69 1.67 14.67
CA GLU A 139 34.82 0.65 14.09
C GLU A 139 34.55 -0.49 15.09
N VAL A 140 33.30 -0.92 15.18
CA VAL A 140 32.87 -2.00 16.08
C VAL A 140 32.35 -3.17 15.26
N THR A 141 32.76 -4.39 15.59
CA THR A 141 32.16 -5.60 15.00
C THR A 141 31.07 -6.12 15.92
N VAL A 142 29.85 -6.29 15.38
CA VAL A 142 28.68 -6.81 16.10
C VAL A 142 28.23 -8.14 15.51
N ASP A 143 27.59 -8.96 16.34
CA ASP A 143 26.89 -10.14 15.85
C ASP A 143 25.70 -9.71 14.99
N CYS A 144 25.53 -10.39 13.86
CA CYS A 144 24.56 -10.04 12.84
C CYS A 144 24.02 -11.30 12.16
N PRO A 145 22.88 -11.84 12.64
CA PRO A 145 22.29 -13.07 12.09
C PRO A 145 21.94 -12.99 10.60
N THR A 146 21.74 -11.78 10.10
CA THR A 146 21.39 -11.50 8.69
C THR A 146 22.62 -11.36 7.79
N ALA A 147 23.83 -11.29 8.35
CA ALA A 147 25.06 -11.22 7.58
C ALA A 147 25.56 -12.64 7.22
N PRO A 148 26.14 -12.85 6.02
CA PRO A 148 26.67 -14.17 5.62
C PRO A 148 27.70 -14.78 6.57
N THR A 149 28.49 -13.94 7.23
CA THR A 149 29.53 -14.34 8.19
C THR A 149 29.02 -14.41 9.63
N GLY A 150 27.73 -14.13 9.86
CA GLY A 150 27.15 -13.96 11.20
C GLY A 150 27.61 -12.70 11.95
N LYS A 151 28.43 -11.84 11.33
CA LYS A 151 29.00 -10.63 11.93
C LYS A 151 28.98 -9.45 10.97
N LYS A 152 28.94 -8.23 11.51
CA LYS A 152 28.95 -6.98 10.74
C LYS A 152 29.88 -5.95 11.38
N THR A 153 30.77 -5.37 10.59
CA THR A 153 31.54 -4.19 11.01
C THR A 153 30.69 -2.94 10.84
N VAL A 154 30.52 -2.20 11.93
CA VAL A 154 29.76 -0.95 12.02
C VAL A 154 30.76 0.19 12.16
N ARG A 155 30.66 1.17 11.26
CA ARG A 155 31.56 2.32 11.19
C ARG A 155 30.93 3.53 11.88
N ASN A 156 31.74 4.34 12.54
CA ASN A 156 31.34 5.61 13.13
C ASN A 156 30.76 6.61 12.09
N THR A 157 31.14 6.47 10.83
CA THR A 157 30.67 7.26 9.67
C THR A 157 29.54 6.58 8.89
N GLY A 158 29.05 5.42 9.33
CA GLY A 158 27.92 4.72 8.72
C GLY A 158 26.59 5.49 8.83
N HIS A 159 25.50 4.88 8.37
CA HIS A 159 24.17 5.52 8.42
C HIS A 159 23.69 5.64 9.88
N GLN A 160 23.31 6.85 10.29
CA GLN A 160 22.87 7.15 11.66
C GLN A 160 21.90 8.34 11.67
N MET A 161 20.63 8.03 11.45
CA MET A 161 19.58 9.03 11.27
C MET A 161 19.27 9.75 12.59
N ALA A 162 19.21 11.08 12.59
CA ALA A 162 18.59 11.84 13.69
C ALA A 162 17.06 11.84 13.51
N LEU A 163 16.60 12.02 12.27
CA LEU A 163 15.19 11.99 11.87
C LEU A 163 14.97 10.97 10.76
N ARG A 164 14.05 10.03 11.00
CA ARG A 164 13.55 9.10 9.98
C ARG A 164 12.02 9.15 9.93
N ALA A 165 11.49 9.46 8.76
CA ALA A 165 10.07 9.22 8.46
C ALA A 165 9.95 8.04 7.49
N LEU A 166 8.87 7.27 7.59
CA LEU A 166 8.50 6.15 6.73
C LEU A 166 7.14 6.44 6.06
N PRO A 167 6.68 5.61 5.10
CA PRO A 167 5.43 5.86 4.37
C PRO A 167 4.23 6.16 5.27
N GLY A 168 3.36 7.04 4.77
CA GLY A 168 2.21 7.55 5.51
C GLY A 168 2.51 8.76 6.38
N THR A 169 3.79 9.16 6.52
CA THR A 169 4.15 10.45 7.12
C THR A 169 4.12 11.56 6.09
N THR A 170 3.11 12.42 6.17
CA THR A 170 2.85 13.50 5.18
C THR A 170 2.65 14.85 5.88
N ARG A 171 3.01 15.94 5.20
CA ARG A 171 2.89 17.32 5.72
C ARG A 171 3.69 17.52 7.03
N LEU A 172 4.95 17.09 7.02
CA LEU A 172 5.88 17.33 8.14
C LEU A 172 6.39 18.77 8.07
N VAL A 173 6.14 19.54 9.12
CA VAL A 173 6.68 20.89 9.32
C VAL A 173 7.80 20.84 10.33
N VAL A 174 8.94 21.44 10.00
CA VAL A 174 10.09 21.56 10.90
C VAL A 174 10.57 23.00 10.91
N ARG A 175 10.64 23.61 12.10
CA ARG A 175 11.01 25.02 12.29
C ARG A 175 12.01 25.16 13.43
N HIS A 176 13.07 25.94 13.21
CA HIS A 176 14.05 26.25 14.27
C HIS A 176 14.61 24.98 14.94
N CYS A 177 14.84 23.93 14.15
CA CYS A 177 15.39 22.67 14.66
C CYS A 177 16.83 22.47 14.19
N THR A 178 17.61 21.77 15.01
CA THR A 178 18.93 21.27 14.65
C THR A 178 18.90 19.75 14.58
N PHE A 179 19.32 19.17 13.46
CA PHE A 179 19.52 17.72 13.32
C PHE A 179 21.00 17.42 13.14
N ARG A 180 21.52 16.49 13.94
CA ARG A 180 22.95 16.23 14.02
C ARG A 180 23.24 14.74 14.08
N ALA A 181 24.16 14.29 13.24
CA ALA A 181 24.84 13.01 13.32
C ALA A 181 26.24 13.15 12.71
N LEU A 182 27.18 12.25 12.98
CA LEU A 182 28.51 12.29 12.33
C LEU A 182 28.48 11.69 10.92
N GLY A 183 27.65 10.67 10.71
CA GLY A 183 27.63 9.79 9.55
C GLY A 183 26.52 10.11 8.58
N GLY A 184 26.04 9.10 7.87
CA GLY A 184 25.10 9.28 6.77
C GLY A 184 23.63 9.41 7.18
N ASP A 185 22.83 10.00 6.28
CA ASP A 185 21.36 10.05 6.35
C ASP A 185 20.75 10.79 7.58
N THR A 186 21.42 11.81 8.14
CA THR A 186 20.94 12.52 9.35
C THR A 186 19.45 12.89 9.31
N VAL A 187 18.97 13.44 8.20
CA VAL A 187 17.59 13.87 7.96
C VAL A 187 17.04 13.09 6.76
N SER A 188 16.34 11.99 7.06
CA SER A 188 15.90 11.01 6.08
C SER A 188 14.38 10.80 6.08
N PRO A 189 13.57 11.78 5.67
CA PRO A 189 12.13 11.58 5.58
C PRO A 189 11.78 10.78 4.29
N TRP A 190 11.06 9.67 4.45
CA TRP A 190 10.83 8.69 3.38
C TRP A 190 9.35 8.43 3.08
N ASP A 191 8.87 9.02 1.99
CA ASP A 191 7.62 8.64 1.32
C ASP A 191 7.67 9.13 -0.14
N THR A 192 7.93 8.23 -1.09
CA THR A 192 8.04 8.58 -2.51
C THR A 192 6.69 8.92 -3.16
N GLU A 193 5.57 8.53 -2.55
CA GLU A 193 4.24 8.67 -3.13
C GLU A 193 3.53 9.94 -2.65
N ALA A 194 3.59 10.21 -1.35
CA ALA A 194 2.83 11.28 -0.70
C ALA A 194 3.68 12.21 0.17
N GLY A 195 5.00 11.98 0.27
CA GLY A 195 5.91 12.76 1.11
C GLY A 195 5.88 14.25 0.81
N ALA A 196 5.60 15.06 1.82
CA ALA A 196 5.60 16.52 1.72
C ALA A 196 6.25 17.10 2.98
N TYR A 197 7.45 17.64 2.84
CA TYR A 197 8.30 18.02 3.97
C TYR A 197 8.73 19.48 3.86
N TYR A 198 8.47 20.26 4.90
CA TYR A 198 8.82 21.67 4.97
C TYR A 198 9.79 21.92 6.11
N PHE A 199 10.95 22.48 5.78
CA PHE A 199 12.00 22.84 6.72
C PHE A 199 12.23 24.35 6.64
N LYS A 200 12.24 25.02 7.79
CA LYS A 200 12.50 26.46 7.86
C LYS A 200 13.41 26.80 9.03
N ASP A 201 14.41 27.63 8.76
CA ASP A 201 15.35 28.13 9.77
C ASP A 201 16.00 26.98 10.57
N CYS A 202 16.33 25.87 9.89
CA CYS A 202 16.90 24.67 10.51
C CYS A 202 18.42 24.56 10.27
N THR A 203 19.14 23.92 11.20
CA THR A 203 20.52 23.44 10.96
C THR A 203 20.51 21.93 10.77
N MET A 204 21.17 21.42 9.74
CA MET A 204 21.31 20.00 9.47
C MET A 204 22.78 19.69 9.24
N GLU A 205 23.31 18.72 9.97
CA GLU A 205 24.72 18.36 9.87
C GLU A 205 24.94 16.83 9.83
N GLY A 206 25.92 16.42 9.05
CA GLY A 206 26.22 15.00 8.84
C GLY A 206 27.34 14.74 7.86
N GLY A 207 27.70 13.47 7.72
CA GLY A 207 28.78 13.01 6.86
C GLY A 207 28.35 12.92 5.40
N VAL A 208 27.44 12.00 5.06
CA VAL A 208 27.09 11.67 3.67
C VAL A 208 25.58 11.63 3.46
N ASP A 209 25.09 12.20 2.36
CA ASP A 209 23.67 12.25 2.01
C ASP A 209 22.78 12.66 3.19
N PHE A 210 23.29 13.56 4.06
CA PHE A 210 22.70 13.79 5.37
C PHE A 210 21.37 14.54 5.31
N TYR A 211 21.09 15.21 4.20
CA TYR A 211 19.74 15.64 3.84
C TYR A 211 19.27 14.80 2.65
N CYS A 212 18.38 13.83 2.90
CA CYS A 212 17.97 12.84 1.89
C CYS A 212 16.45 12.59 1.82
N PRO A 213 15.63 13.63 1.54
CA PRO A 213 14.19 13.47 1.40
C PRO A 213 13.79 12.63 0.18
N ARG A 214 12.67 11.92 0.31
CA ARG A 214 11.95 11.25 -0.78
C ARG A 214 10.57 11.88 -1.01
N GLY A 215 10.15 12.07 -2.26
CA GLY A 215 8.89 12.76 -2.57
C GLY A 215 9.07 14.28 -2.78
N TRP A 216 8.36 15.14 -2.05
CA TRP A 216 8.49 16.60 -2.17
C TRP A 216 9.05 17.22 -0.90
N ALA A 217 10.04 18.10 -1.07
CA ALA A 217 10.63 18.82 0.06
C ALA A 217 10.93 20.29 -0.27
N TYR A 218 10.72 21.17 0.70
CA TYR A 218 11.07 22.58 0.62
C TYR A 218 11.85 22.97 1.87
N ALA A 219 13.08 23.43 1.70
CA ALA A 219 13.93 23.94 2.77
C ALA A 219 14.21 25.44 2.53
N GLU A 220 13.86 26.28 3.50
CA GLU A 220 14.09 27.73 3.45
C GLU A 220 14.95 28.18 4.61
N ASN A 221 15.93 29.06 4.35
CA ASN A 221 16.82 29.63 5.36
C ASN A 221 17.54 28.56 6.20
N CYS A 222 17.82 27.40 5.62
CA CYS A 222 18.46 26.29 6.33
C CYS A 222 20.00 26.35 6.18
N ARG A 223 20.71 25.86 7.20
CA ARG A 223 22.16 25.70 7.19
C ARG A 223 22.53 24.23 7.14
N PHE A 224 23.35 23.87 6.16
CA PHE A 224 23.86 22.52 5.92
C PHE A 224 25.35 22.50 6.28
N ILE A 225 25.75 21.61 7.19
CA ILE A 225 27.14 21.47 7.66
C ILE A 225 27.63 20.04 7.38
N CYS A 226 28.58 19.90 6.46
CA CYS A 226 29.10 18.59 6.07
C CYS A 226 30.35 18.21 6.87
N HIS A 227 30.34 17.03 7.48
CA HIS A 227 31.44 16.44 8.24
C HIS A 227 32.13 15.32 7.45
N SER A 228 32.32 15.54 6.15
CA SER A 228 33.09 14.65 5.29
C SER A 228 33.43 15.32 3.94
N ARG A 229 34.15 14.59 3.08
CA ARG A 229 34.38 14.95 1.67
C ARG A 229 33.33 14.39 0.71
N GLU A 230 32.28 13.77 1.24
CA GLU A 230 31.18 13.20 0.48
C GLU A 230 30.10 14.23 0.16
N ALA A 231 29.04 13.79 -0.52
CA ALA A 231 27.89 14.61 -0.87
C ALA A 231 27.07 14.99 0.37
N ALA A 232 26.73 16.28 0.50
CA ALA A 232 25.87 16.75 1.59
C ALA A 232 24.39 16.42 1.37
N ILE A 233 23.86 16.70 0.17
CA ILE A 233 22.43 16.53 -0.14
C ILE A 233 22.16 15.41 -1.15
N TRP A 234 21.03 14.76 -0.97
CA TRP A 234 20.53 13.69 -1.82
C TRP A 234 19.01 13.81 -1.98
N HIS A 235 18.47 13.25 -3.06
CA HIS A 235 17.02 13.22 -3.25
C HIS A 235 16.60 11.99 -4.07
N ASP A 236 15.41 11.49 -3.78
CA ASP A 236 14.71 10.50 -4.58
C ASP A 236 13.28 10.96 -4.87
N GLY A 237 13.08 11.34 -6.12
CA GLY A 237 11.82 11.72 -6.73
C GLY A 237 11.33 10.67 -7.71
N SER A 238 11.63 9.38 -7.50
CA SER A 238 11.21 8.32 -8.43
C SER A 238 9.71 8.06 -8.42
N GLY A 239 8.99 8.46 -7.36
CA GLY A 239 7.55 8.22 -7.27
C GLY A 239 6.69 9.12 -8.15
N SER A 240 7.23 10.26 -8.62
CA SER A 240 6.53 11.16 -9.53
C SER A 240 7.50 12.06 -10.28
N ARG A 241 7.22 12.34 -11.55
CA ARG A 241 8.01 13.31 -12.33
C ARG A 241 8.02 14.69 -11.66
N ASP A 242 6.96 15.07 -10.97
CA ASP A 242 6.89 16.35 -10.25
C ASP A 242 7.57 16.30 -8.87
N SER A 243 7.95 15.13 -8.34
CA SER A 243 8.69 15.05 -7.07
C SER A 243 10.01 15.82 -7.15
N LYS A 244 10.17 16.78 -6.23
CA LYS A 244 11.27 17.75 -6.25
C LYS A 244 11.68 18.18 -4.84
N THR A 245 12.96 18.52 -4.70
CA THR A 245 13.47 19.26 -3.54
C THR A 245 13.87 20.67 -3.94
N VAL A 246 13.41 21.65 -3.17
CA VAL A 246 13.73 23.07 -3.37
C VAL A 246 14.43 23.60 -2.12
N LEU A 247 15.62 24.16 -2.31
CA LEU A 247 16.41 24.78 -1.26
C LEU A 247 16.51 26.27 -1.57
N ARG A 248 15.95 27.10 -0.68
CA ARG A 248 15.86 28.56 -0.87
C ARG A 248 16.60 29.28 0.24
N ASN A 249 17.49 30.20 -0.14
CA ASN A 249 18.28 31.00 0.81
C ASN A 249 19.04 30.13 1.83
N CYS A 250 19.53 28.96 1.38
CA CYS A 250 20.24 28.02 2.24
C CYS A 250 21.75 28.25 2.19
N THR A 251 22.44 27.93 3.29
CA THR A 251 23.89 28.05 3.41
C THR A 251 24.55 26.69 3.54
N PHE A 252 25.69 26.51 2.89
CA PHE A 252 26.48 25.28 2.89
C PHE A 252 27.90 25.55 3.37
N SER A 253 28.31 24.77 4.36
CA SER A 253 29.67 24.77 4.93
C SER A 253 30.06 23.33 5.29
N GLY A 254 31.32 23.11 5.64
CA GLY A 254 31.78 21.79 6.06
C GLY A 254 33.28 21.66 6.00
N ASP A 255 33.74 20.43 6.12
CA ASP A 255 35.14 20.04 6.02
C ASP A 255 35.73 20.36 4.64
N ASP A 256 37.05 20.54 4.57
CA ASP A 256 37.73 20.90 3.33
C ASP A 256 37.48 19.87 2.21
N GLY A 257 36.92 20.34 1.11
CA GLY A 257 36.58 19.53 -0.05
C GLY A 257 35.24 18.79 0.04
N PHE A 258 34.32 19.20 0.93
CA PHE A 258 32.95 18.66 0.92
C PHE A 258 32.26 18.90 -0.43
N LYS A 259 31.40 17.96 -0.85
CA LYS A 259 30.67 18.02 -2.12
C LYS A 259 29.22 18.44 -1.89
N LEU A 260 28.65 19.17 -2.84
CA LEU A 260 27.29 19.69 -2.71
C LEU A 260 26.25 18.58 -2.56
N GLY A 261 26.17 17.66 -3.53
CA GLY A 261 25.16 16.63 -3.50
C GLY A 261 25.35 15.55 -4.54
N ARG A 262 24.52 14.51 -4.45
CA ARG A 262 24.45 13.44 -5.45
C ARG A 262 23.05 12.84 -5.52
N PHE A 263 22.80 12.07 -6.56
CA PHE A 263 21.58 11.27 -6.67
C PHE A 263 21.88 9.91 -7.29
N HIS A 264 21.19 8.88 -6.79
CA HIS A 264 21.28 7.52 -7.32
C HIS A 264 20.05 7.20 -8.20
N ARG A 265 18.90 7.79 -7.85
CA ARG A 265 17.60 7.51 -8.47
C ARG A 265 17.13 8.68 -9.35
N GLU A 266 15.87 8.69 -9.76
CA GLU A 266 15.26 9.89 -10.33
C GLU A 266 15.24 11.00 -9.28
N ALA A 267 15.62 12.20 -9.67
CA ALA A 267 15.67 13.34 -8.75
C ALA A 267 15.44 14.65 -9.50
N GLN A 268 14.86 15.61 -8.79
CA GLN A 268 14.74 16.99 -9.25
C GLN A 268 15.15 17.95 -8.13
N PHE A 269 16.15 18.78 -8.38
CA PHE A 269 16.69 19.75 -7.43
C PHE A 269 16.52 21.16 -7.95
N TYR A 270 16.12 22.09 -7.07
CA TYR A 270 16.19 23.52 -7.31
C TYR A 270 16.91 24.19 -6.15
N LEU A 271 17.99 24.90 -6.42
CA LEU A 271 18.73 25.70 -5.45
C LEU A 271 18.61 27.17 -5.85
N VAL A 272 18.06 27.98 -4.95
CA VAL A 272 17.75 29.39 -5.21
C VAL A 272 18.30 30.25 -4.08
N ASP A 273 19.04 31.30 -4.41
CA ASP A 273 19.66 32.22 -3.44
C ASP A 273 20.62 31.51 -2.45
N CYS A 274 21.16 30.34 -2.81
CA CYS A 274 22.04 29.58 -1.92
C CYS A 274 23.45 30.18 -1.84
N ARG A 275 24.13 29.95 -0.70
CA ARG A 275 25.51 30.38 -0.46
C ARG A 275 26.39 29.21 -0.04
N PHE A 276 27.58 29.12 -0.62
CA PHE A 276 28.51 28.01 -0.42
C PHE A 276 29.86 28.50 0.11
N ALA A 277 30.44 27.75 1.05
CA ALA A 277 31.73 28.08 1.66
C ALA A 277 32.91 27.99 0.67
N LYS A 278 34.00 28.68 0.99
CA LYS A 278 35.19 28.80 0.12
C LYS A 278 35.87 27.46 -0.14
N ASN A 279 35.81 26.55 0.82
CA ASN A 279 36.46 25.25 0.78
C ASN A 279 35.59 24.14 0.15
N MET A 280 34.41 24.46 -0.39
CA MET A 280 33.57 23.49 -1.10
C MET A 280 34.25 23.02 -2.39
N ALA A 281 34.23 21.72 -2.66
CA ALA A 281 34.81 21.13 -3.86
C ALA A 281 34.09 21.60 -5.15
N ASP A 282 34.83 21.61 -6.25
CA ASP A 282 34.28 21.77 -7.60
C ASP A 282 33.56 20.49 -8.04
N ALA A 283 32.38 20.27 -7.46
CA ALA A 283 31.55 19.12 -7.70
C ALA A 283 30.07 19.53 -7.70
N ASP A 284 29.50 19.61 -8.90
CA ASP A 284 28.06 19.74 -9.16
C ASP A 284 27.27 18.60 -8.46
N ILE A 285 25.95 18.72 -8.36
CA ILE A 285 25.10 17.60 -7.94
C ILE A 285 25.17 16.51 -9.02
N TYR A 286 25.94 15.46 -8.72
CA TYR A 286 26.33 14.45 -9.68
C TYR A 286 25.52 13.15 -9.54
N HIS A 287 25.50 12.38 -10.61
CA HIS A 287 24.98 11.03 -10.56
C HIS A 287 25.99 10.08 -9.93
N ALA A 288 25.58 9.35 -8.88
CA ALA A 288 26.39 8.28 -8.33
C ALA A 288 26.30 7.02 -9.19
N VAL A 289 27.43 6.51 -9.66
CA VAL A 289 27.51 5.36 -10.59
C VAL A 289 27.07 4.04 -9.92
N SER A 290 27.19 3.94 -8.60
CA SER A 290 26.63 2.85 -7.80
C SER A 290 25.13 3.05 -7.59
N GLY A 291 24.27 2.07 -7.88
CA GLY A 291 22.84 2.12 -7.55
C GLY A 291 21.91 1.51 -8.62
N PRO A 292 20.61 1.31 -8.30
CA PRO A 292 19.64 0.74 -9.25
C PRO A 292 19.45 1.65 -10.47
N GLY A 293 19.48 1.04 -11.66
CA GLY A 293 19.71 1.65 -12.98
C GLY A 293 18.59 2.50 -13.61
N ALA A 294 18.77 2.69 -14.93
CA ALA A 294 18.17 3.61 -15.92
C ALA A 294 17.21 4.74 -15.46
N LYS A 295 17.58 5.98 -15.82
CA LYS A 295 16.80 7.20 -15.58
C LYS A 295 15.91 7.52 -16.77
N GLN A 296 14.62 7.70 -16.51
CA GLN A 296 13.60 8.06 -17.50
C GLN A 296 13.62 9.56 -17.83
N TRP A 297 14.03 10.42 -16.89
CA TRP A 297 13.78 11.88 -16.99
C TRP A 297 15.03 12.75 -17.06
N GLY A 298 16.21 12.14 -17.18
CA GLY A 298 17.48 12.84 -17.33
C GLY A 298 17.92 13.63 -16.10
N ARG A 299 18.94 14.48 -16.26
CA ARG A 299 19.46 15.36 -15.20
C ARG A 299 18.52 16.55 -15.01
N ARG A 300 17.99 16.72 -13.80
CA ARG A 300 17.05 17.81 -13.46
C ARG A 300 17.53 18.56 -12.21
N VAL A 301 18.64 19.27 -12.35
CA VAL A 301 19.27 20.05 -11.27
C VAL A 301 19.40 21.48 -11.74
N TYR A 302 18.77 22.38 -11.00
CA TYR A 302 18.66 23.79 -11.39
C TYR A 302 19.14 24.75 -10.32
N TYR A 303 19.78 25.82 -10.76
CA TYR A 303 20.38 26.87 -9.96
C TYR A 303 19.81 28.23 -10.35
N ALA A 304 19.63 29.10 -9.35
CA ALA A 304 19.37 30.52 -9.54
C ALA A 304 20.02 31.34 -8.41
N ASN A 305 20.77 32.37 -8.78
CA ASN A 305 21.41 33.32 -7.86
C ASN A 305 22.23 32.62 -6.75
N CYS A 306 22.94 31.57 -7.13
CA CYS A 306 23.74 30.72 -6.25
C CYS A 306 25.20 31.17 -6.25
N HIS A 307 25.79 31.41 -5.08
CA HIS A 307 27.16 31.96 -4.99
C HIS A 307 28.06 31.24 -4.00
N ARG A 308 29.31 31.03 -4.39
CA ARG A 308 30.37 30.47 -3.55
C ARG A 308 31.34 31.57 -3.12
N ALA A 309 31.71 31.56 -1.84
CA ALA A 309 32.74 32.44 -1.33
C ALA A 309 34.08 32.18 -2.05
N GLY A 310 34.66 33.20 -2.70
CA GLY A 310 35.90 33.04 -3.48
C GLY A 310 35.71 32.63 -4.94
N GLY A 311 34.51 32.80 -5.50
CA GLY A 311 34.23 32.69 -6.93
C GLY A 311 33.40 31.47 -7.31
N ASP A 312 32.41 31.66 -8.17
CA ASP A 312 31.49 30.60 -8.57
C ASP A 312 32.13 29.60 -9.55
N TYR A 313 31.75 28.33 -9.43
CA TYR A 313 32.14 27.33 -10.42
C TYR A 313 31.25 27.43 -11.67
N ALA A 314 31.74 26.95 -12.82
CA ALA A 314 31.04 27.08 -14.10
C ALA A 314 29.63 26.45 -14.11
N TRP A 315 29.40 25.40 -13.32
CA TRP A 315 28.12 24.71 -13.24
C TRP A 315 27.09 25.41 -12.33
N MET A 316 27.48 26.44 -11.58
CA MET A 316 26.58 27.20 -10.68
C MET A 316 25.73 28.25 -11.41
N GLN A 317 25.95 28.43 -12.72
CA GLN A 317 25.25 29.43 -13.52
C GLN A 317 23.73 29.20 -13.51
N ASP A 318 22.99 30.31 -13.54
CA ASP A 318 21.54 30.30 -13.59
C ASP A 318 21.04 29.50 -14.81
N ASN A 319 20.22 28.49 -14.54
CA ASN A 319 19.75 27.58 -15.59
C ASN A 319 18.25 27.22 -15.45
N LEU A 320 17.48 27.96 -14.65
CA LEU A 320 16.03 27.74 -14.51
C LEU A 320 15.26 27.79 -15.84
N SER A 321 15.78 28.51 -16.84
CA SER A 321 15.22 28.54 -18.20
C SER A 321 15.25 27.17 -18.90
N THR A 322 16.13 26.26 -18.47
CA THR A 322 16.22 24.89 -18.99
C THR A 322 15.28 23.92 -18.27
N ALA A 323 14.69 24.34 -17.15
CA ALA A 323 13.71 23.53 -16.44
C ALA A 323 12.38 23.48 -17.21
N GLU A 324 11.68 22.37 -17.07
CA GLU A 324 10.33 22.20 -17.61
C GLU A 324 9.40 23.32 -17.10
N GLY A 325 8.76 24.04 -18.03
CA GLY A 325 7.92 25.21 -17.72
C GLY A 325 8.68 26.50 -17.41
N ALA A 326 10.01 26.50 -17.45
CA ALA A 326 10.89 27.66 -17.22
C ALA A 326 10.45 28.55 -16.04
N PRO A 327 10.27 27.98 -14.82
CA PRO A 327 9.79 28.73 -13.66
C PRO A 327 10.78 29.84 -13.28
N LYS A 328 10.28 30.98 -12.80
CA LYS A 328 11.15 32.07 -12.30
C LYS A 328 11.48 31.83 -10.84
N ALA A 329 12.65 32.27 -10.37
CA ALA A 329 13.08 32.13 -8.97
C ALA A 329 12.01 32.52 -7.92
N LYS A 330 11.20 33.55 -8.21
CA LYS A 330 10.09 34.00 -7.35
C LYS A 330 8.91 33.01 -7.25
N ASP A 331 8.74 32.15 -8.25
CA ASP A 331 7.63 31.20 -8.34
C ASP A 331 7.90 29.92 -7.54
N LEU A 332 9.18 29.61 -7.27
CA LEU A 332 9.62 28.45 -6.47
C LEU A 332 9.35 28.66 -4.98
N THR A 333 8.06 28.64 -4.64
CA THR A 333 7.54 28.72 -3.27
C THR A 333 7.28 27.32 -2.71
N ALA A 334 7.05 27.22 -1.40
CA ALA A 334 6.59 25.98 -0.78
C ALA A 334 5.32 25.45 -1.45
N ALA A 335 4.34 26.32 -1.72
CA ALA A 335 3.10 25.95 -2.40
C ALA A 335 3.34 25.39 -3.81
N TRP A 336 4.21 26.01 -4.61
CA TRP A 336 4.60 25.49 -5.93
C TRP A 336 5.30 24.14 -5.83
N THR A 337 6.19 24.01 -4.84
CA THR A 337 6.94 22.78 -4.60
C THR A 337 5.99 21.62 -4.35
N PHE A 338 4.94 21.82 -3.56
CA PHE A 338 3.95 20.78 -3.28
C PHE A 338 2.81 20.69 -4.32
N GLY A 339 2.95 21.33 -5.48
CA GLY A 339 1.94 21.31 -6.55
C GLY A 339 0.60 21.95 -6.14
N GLY A 340 0.64 22.92 -5.21
CA GLY A 340 -0.53 23.57 -4.64
C GLY A 340 -1.36 22.70 -3.69
N ARG A 341 -0.94 21.45 -3.43
CA ARG A 341 -1.63 20.50 -2.52
C ARG A 341 -1.53 20.92 -1.05
N TRP A 342 -0.48 21.66 -0.72
CA TRP A 342 -0.20 22.09 0.65
C TRP A 342 0.59 23.39 0.67
N ASN A 343 0.23 24.31 1.57
CA ASN A 343 1.04 25.49 1.88
C ASN A 343 1.32 25.56 3.39
N PRO A 344 2.56 25.28 3.83
CA PRO A 344 2.93 25.27 5.25
C PRO A 344 2.97 26.66 5.91
N LEU A 345 2.96 27.76 5.13
CA LEU A 345 3.05 29.12 5.66
C LEU A 345 1.71 29.67 6.12
N THR A 346 0.64 29.31 5.44
CA THR A 346 -0.72 29.80 5.74
C THR A 346 -1.50 28.83 6.63
N GLY A 347 -0.96 27.65 6.93
CA GLY A 347 -1.73 26.54 7.54
C GLY A 347 -2.84 26.00 6.65
N ALA A 348 -3.20 26.72 5.57
CA ALA A 348 -4.04 26.24 4.51
C ALA A 348 -3.34 25.06 3.81
N VAL A 349 -3.73 23.86 4.23
CA VAL A 349 -4.01 22.83 3.22
C VAL A 349 -4.97 23.53 2.28
N ARG A 350 -4.63 23.64 0.99
CA ARG A 350 -5.71 23.87 0.03
C ARG A 350 -6.58 22.66 0.26
N ALA A 351 -7.70 22.81 0.99
CA ALA A 351 -8.80 21.87 0.85
C ALA A 351 -8.84 21.71 -0.65
N THR A 352 -8.54 20.50 -1.15
CA THR A 352 -8.71 20.19 -2.56
C THR A 352 -9.99 20.92 -2.92
N PRO A 353 -9.92 21.99 -3.74
CA PRO A 353 -11.07 22.88 -3.94
C PRO A 353 -12.22 21.92 -4.15
N PRO A 354 -13.26 21.96 -3.28
CA PRO A 354 -14.14 20.82 -3.04
C PRO A 354 -14.39 20.21 -4.38
N VAL A 355 -13.87 18.98 -4.58
CA VAL A 355 -13.81 18.34 -5.89
C VAL A 355 -15.14 18.68 -6.53
N PRO A 356 -15.17 19.48 -7.62
CA PRO A 356 -16.40 20.06 -8.12
C PRO A 356 -17.47 18.98 -8.12
N ALA A 357 -18.73 19.27 -7.80
CA ALA A 357 -19.74 18.20 -7.71
C ALA A 357 -19.77 17.34 -9.00
N SER A 358 -19.40 17.93 -10.14
CA SER A 358 -19.19 17.25 -11.44
C SER A 358 -18.04 16.24 -11.48
N GLN A 359 -17.07 16.34 -10.57
CA GLN A 359 -15.91 15.48 -10.42
C GLN A 359 -16.05 14.45 -9.27
N LEU A 360 -17.19 14.46 -8.56
CA LEU A 360 -17.49 13.50 -7.50
C LEU A 360 -18.40 12.39 -8.01
N ASP A 361 -18.03 11.15 -7.74
CA ASP A 361 -18.90 9.98 -7.88
C ASP A 361 -19.20 9.41 -6.50
N THR A 362 -20.47 9.43 -6.09
CA THR A 362 -20.88 9.03 -4.74
C THR A 362 -20.58 7.57 -4.41
N THR A 363 -20.48 6.69 -5.40
CA THR A 363 -20.11 5.28 -5.20
C THR A 363 -18.60 5.16 -5.09
N ALA A 364 -17.85 5.86 -5.94
CA ALA A 364 -16.39 5.89 -5.91
C ALA A 364 -15.86 6.43 -4.56
N GLU A 365 -16.49 7.49 -4.02
CA GLU A 365 -16.17 8.01 -2.68
C GLU A 365 -16.33 6.96 -1.59
N LYS A 366 -17.39 6.14 -1.66
CA LYS A 366 -17.58 5.03 -0.72
C LYS A 366 -16.51 3.97 -0.95
N MET A 367 -16.23 3.59 -2.18
CA MET A 367 -15.17 2.61 -2.48
C MET A 367 -13.82 3.05 -1.90
N LEU A 368 -13.39 4.29 -2.08
CA LEU A 368 -12.16 4.81 -1.44
C LEU A 368 -12.21 4.73 0.10
N LEU A 369 -13.37 4.96 0.71
CA LEU A 369 -13.55 4.83 2.15
C LEU A 369 -13.43 3.37 2.63
N TYR A 370 -13.90 2.39 1.86
CA TYR A 370 -13.78 0.97 2.20
C TYR A 370 -12.38 0.37 1.91
N GLN A 371 -11.57 1.00 1.05
CA GLN A 371 -10.25 0.48 0.68
C GLN A 371 -9.34 0.34 1.92
N ARG A 372 -8.74 -0.83 2.12
CA ARG A 372 -7.77 -1.06 3.20
C ARG A 372 -6.40 -0.47 2.86
N ALA A 373 -5.55 -0.24 3.86
CA ALA A 373 -4.20 0.27 3.70
C ALA A 373 -3.31 -0.66 2.84
N VAL A 374 -3.62 -1.97 2.82
CA VAL A 374 -2.95 -2.94 1.94
C VAL A 374 -3.33 -2.79 0.46
N GLY A 375 -4.35 -1.98 0.14
CA GLY A 375 -4.80 -1.63 -1.21
C GLY A 375 -6.06 -2.38 -1.68
N GLY A 376 -6.38 -3.52 -1.08
CA GLY A 376 -7.58 -4.31 -1.40
C GLY A 376 -8.84 -3.88 -0.66
N TRP A 377 -9.95 -4.57 -0.94
CA TRP A 377 -11.26 -4.32 -0.32
C TRP A 377 -11.83 -5.55 0.38
N PRO A 378 -12.56 -5.36 1.49
CA PRO A 378 -13.32 -6.44 2.10
C PRO A 378 -14.61 -6.72 1.31
N LYS A 379 -15.06 -7.97 1.33
CA LYS A 379 -16.40 -8.34 0.81
C LYS A 379 -17.53 -8.06 1.80
N ALA A 380 -17.20 -8.04 3.09
CA ALA A 380 -18.13 -7.86 4.21
C ALA A 380 -17.42 -7.21 5.40
N LEU A 381 -18.17 -6.51 6.25
CA LEU A 381 -17.72 -6.05 7.56
C LEU A 381 -18.41 -6.91 8.62
N GLY A 382 -17.66 -7.83 9.23
CA GLY A 382 -18.26 -8.91 10.02
C GLY A 382 -19.20 -9.75 9.15
N GLU A 383 -20.46 -9.89 9.56
CA GLU A 383 -21.47 -10.66 8.82
C GLU A 383 -22.23 -9.82 7.78
N VAL A 384 -21.95 -8.52 7.67
CA VAL A 384 -22.69 -7.60 6.79
C VAL A 384 -21.95 -7.42 5.47
N LYS A 385 -22.52 -7.92 4.38
CA LYS A 385 -21.99 -7.73 3.01
C LYS A 385 -21.83 -6.25 2.68
N VAL A 386 -20.71 -5.89 2.06
CA VAL A 386 -20.46 -4.52 1.61
C VAL A 386 -21.47 -4.17 0.51
N SER A 387 -22.18 -3.05 0.70
CA SER A 387 -23.10 -2.47 -0.27
C SER A 387 -22.86 -0.98 -0.41
N TYR A 388 -22.50 -0.55 -1.61
CA TYR A 388 -22.28 0.86 -1.92
C TYR A 388 -23.56 1.64 -2.20
N ALA A 389 -24.73 0.97 -2.25
CA ALA A 389 -26.03 1.64 -2.41
C ALA A 389 -26.46 2.37 -1.13
N HIS A 390 -26.10 1.84 0.05
CA HIS A 390 -26.52 2.41 1.33
C HIS A 390 -25.80 3.71 1.66
N ARG A 391 -26.49 4.59 2.41
CA ARG A 391 -25.85 5.78 3.01
C ARG A 391 -24.94 5.33 4.16
N ILE A 392 -23.76 5.92 4.24
CA ILE A 392 -22.82 5.65 5.32
C ILE A 392 -23.08 6.68 6.43
N SER A 393 -23.46 6.21 7.62
CA SER A 393 -23.64 7.09 8.78
C SER A 393 -22.29 7.64 9.25
N PRO A 394 -22.26 8.77 9.98
CA PRO A 394 -21.01 9.31 10.52
C PRO A 394 -20.23 8.30 11.39
N GLY A 395 -20.92 7.51 12.21
CA GLY A 395 -20.30 6.45 13.01
C GLY A 395 -19.71 5.31 12.17
N ALA A 396 -20.43 4.86 11.14
CA ALA A 396 -19.93 3.84 10.22
C ALA A 396 -18.70 4.34 9.43
N ARG A 397 -18.69 5.62 9.06
CA ARG A 397 -17.53 6.25 8.43
C ARG A 397 -16.31 6.27 9.35
N ALA A 398 -16.47 6.60 10.63
CA ALA A 398 -15.38 6.55 11.59
C ALA A 398 -14.81 5.13 11.74
N GLY A 399 -15.68 4.12 11.91
CA GLY A 399 -15.24 2.72 12.00
C GLY A 399 -14.51 2.21 10.74
N LEU A 400 -14.90 2.68 9.55
CA LEU A 400 -14.18 2.37 8.30
C LEU A 400 -12.78 3.00 8.24
N LEU A 401 -12.62 4.21 8.78
CA LEU A 401 -11.34 4.89 8.87
C LEU A 401 -10.42 4.23 9.91
N ASP A 402 -10.97 3.84 11.06
CA ASP A 402 -10.22 3.12 12.09
C ASP A 402 -9.82 1.71 11.61
N GLY A 403 -10.67 1.08 10.79
CA GLY A 403 -10.45 -0.23 10.21
C GLY A 403 -9.51 -0.28 9.01
N LYS A 404 -8.80 0.79 8.65
CA LYS A 404 -7.94 0.80 7.43
C LYS A 404 -6.87 -0.29 7.44
N ASN A 405 -6.37 -0.69 8.62
CA ASN A 405 -5.33 -1.71 8.77
C ASN A 405 -5.87 -3.14 9.00
N GLN A 406 -7.18 -3.37 8.83
CA GLN A 406 -7.73 -4.73 8.93
C GLN A 406 -7.23 -5.63 7.78
N ASN A 407 -7.04 -6.91 8.09
CA ASN A 407 -6.50 -7.90 7.16
C ASN A 407 -7.57 -8.65 6.35
N ASP A 408 -8.77 -8.07 6.26
CA ASP A 408 -9.97 -8.69 5.68
C ASP A 408 -10.15 -8.41 4.17
N ALA A 409 -9.14 -7.86 3.51
CA ALA A 409 -9.14 -7.65 2.07
C ALA A 409 -9.12 -8.98 1.30
N THR A 410 -9.87 -9.04 0.20
CA THR A 410 -10.11 -10.29 -0.54
C THR A 410 -10.41 -10.02 -2.01
N ILE A 411 -10.25 -11.08 -2.82
CA ILE A 411 -10.72 -11.13 -4.21
C ILE A 411 -12.00 -11.97 -4.37
N ASP A 412 -12.53 -12.49 -3.26
CA ASP A 412 -13.76 -13.28 -3.22
C ASP A 412 -15.01 -12.41 -3.47
N ASN A 413 -16.05 -12.98 -4.10
CA ASN A 413 -17.30 -12.28 -4.43
C ASN A 413 -17.06 -10.93 -5.16
N ASP A 414 -16.09 -10.92 -6.07
CA ASP A 414 -15.62 -9.78 -6.87
C ASP A 414 -15.11 -8.57 -6.08
N ALA A 415 -14.89 -8.72 -4.77
CA ALA A 415 -14.19 -7.70 -4.01
C ALA A 415 -12.81 -7.42 -4.64
N THR A 416 -12.36 -6.18 -4.47
CA THR A 416 -11.16 -5.61 -5.08
C THR A 416 -11.26 -5.41 -6.59
N THR A 417 -11.63 -6.43 -7.37
CA THR A 417 -11.69 -6.32 -8.84
C THR A 417 -12.83 -5.43 -9.32
N ARG A 418 -14.01 -5.51 -8.68
CA ARG A 418 -15.16 -4.62 -8.92
C ARG A 418 -14.79 -3.17 -8.64
N GLU A 419 -14.14 -2.91 -7.51
CA GLU A 419 -13.77 -1.56 -7.08
C GLU A 419 -12.71 -0.95 -8.01
N ILE A 420 -11.68 -1.71 -8.41
CA ILE A 420 -10.70 -1.26 -9.42
C ILE A 420 -11.42 -0.82 -10.69
N HIS A 421 -12.28 -1.68 -11.24
CA HIS A 421 -13.00 -1.38 -12.47
C HIS A 421 -13.87 -0.12 -12.34
N TYR A 422 -14.64 -0.02 -11.25
CA TYR A 422 -15.53 1.11 -11.02
C TYR A 422 -14.76 2.41 -10.81
N LEU A 423 -13.67 2.39 -10.06
CA LEU A 423 -12.83 3.57 -9.82
C LEU A 423 -12.19 4.09 -11.11
N LEU A 424 -11.74 3.20 -12.01
CA LEU A 424 -11.25 3.63 -13.33
C LEU A 424 -12.37 4.22 -14.20
N LYS A 425 -13.57 3.64 -14.15
CA LYS A 425 -14.76 4.21 -14.82
C LYS A 425 -15.09 5.61 -14.25
N ALA A 426 -15.11 5.75 -12.94
CA ALA A 426 -15.35 7.02 -12.27
C ALA A 426 -14.27 8.04 -12.65
N PHE A 427 -12.99 7.65 -12.63
CA PHE A 427 -11.89 8.50 -13.07
C PHE A 427 -12.06 8.98 -14.51
N GLN A 428 -12.44 8.08 -15.43
CA GLN A 428 -12.68 8.44 -16.82
C GLN A 428 -13.81 9.49 -16.97
N ALA A 429 -14.83 9.44 -16.11
CA ALA A 429 -15.95 10.36 -16.14
C ALA A 429 -15.67 11.70 -15.44
N THR A 430 -14.91 11.67 -14.34
CA THR A 430 -14.73 12.81 -13.44
C THR A 430 -13.37 13.48 -13.53
N ASN A 431 -12.39 12.80 -14.12
CA ASN A 431 -10.97 13.15 -14.08
C ASN A 431 -10.43 13.35 -12.64
N ASN A 432 -11.06 12.73 -11.63
CA ASN A 432 -10.63 12.85 -10.23
C ASN A 432 -9.44 11.91 -9.94
N PRO A 433 -8.23 12.43 -9.71
CA PRO A 433 -7.02 11.62 -9.56
C PRO A 433 -7.08 10.66 -8.36
N ALA A 434 -7.92 10.93 -7.34
CA ALA A 434 -8.09 10.02 -6.22
C ALA A 434 -8.69 8.67 -6.64
N TYR A 435 -9.57 8.65 -7.65
CA TYR A 435 -10.16 7.41 -8.16
C TYR A 435 -9.14 6.59 -8.92
N ARG A 436 -8.31 7.24 -9.75
CA ARG A 436 -7.17 6.59 -10.40
C ARG A 436 -6.22 6.00 -9.37
N GLN A 437 -5.81 6.78 -8.36
CA GLN A 437 -4.91 6.31 -7.31
C GLN A 437 -5.49 5.12 -6.53
N GLY A 438 -6.79 5.18 -6.18
CA GLY A 438 -7.47 4.07 -5.52
C GLY A 438 -7.44 2.79 -6.37
N ALA A 439 -7.71 2.90 -7.67
CA ALA A 439 -7.62 1.77 -8.59
C ALA A 439 -6.18 1.21 -8.70
N GLU A 440 -5.18 2.09 -8.82
CA GLU A 440 -3.77 1.70 -8.87
C GLU A 440 -3.31 0.99 -7.59
N ASN A 441 -3.76 1.45 -6.41
CA ASN A 441 -3.52 0.77 -5.14
C ASN A 441 -4.14 -0.64 -5.12
N GLY A 442 -5.34 -0.80 -5.70
CA GLY A 442 -5.97 -2.11 -5.89
C GLY A 442 -5.16 -3.03 -6.81
N ILE A 443 -4.63 -2.49 -7.92
CA ILE A 443 -3.77 -3.25 -8.85
C ILE A 443 -2.48 -3.68 -8.15
N ARG A 444 -1.85 -2.79 -7.37
CA ARG A 444 -0.66 -3.13 -6.57
C ARG A 444 -0.96 -4.20 -5.51
N TYR A 445 -2.15 -4.19 -4.92
CA TYR A 445 -2.61 -5.25 -4.03
C TYR A 445 -2.68 -6.60 -4.76
N LEU A 446 -3.26 -6.67 -5.96
CA LEU A 446 -3.29 -7.90 -6.76
C LEU A 446 -1.88 -8.41 -7.09
N LEU A 447 -0.96 -7.50 -7.46
CA LEU A 447 0.44 -7.87 -7.71
C LEU A 447 1.14 -8.40 -6.45
N LYS A 448 0.83 -7.82 -5.29
CA LYS A 448 1.46 -8.17 -4.00
C LYS A 448 0.98 -9.53 -3.45
N MET A 449 -0.28 -9.88 -3.66
CA MET A 449 -0.85 -11.13 -3.14
C MET A 449 -0.51 -12.34 -4.00
N GLN A 450 -0.09 -12.16 -5.25
CA GLN A 450 0.24 -13.27 -6.14
C GLN A 450 1.45 -14.05 -5.61
N TYR A 451 1.30 -15.36 -5.49
CA TYR A 451 2.39 -16.25 -5.10
C TYR A 451 3.48 -16.35 -6.17
N PRO A 452 4.72 -16.74 -5.80
CA PRO A 452 5.80 -16.97 -6.76
C PRO A 452 5.46 -17.98 -7.87
N ASN A 453 4.62 -18.97 -7.57
CA ASN A 453 4.15 -19.98 -8.55
C ASN A 453 3.07 -19.44 -9.51
N GLY A 454 2.58 -18.22 -9.30
CA GLY A 454 1.56 -17.55 -10.12
C GLY A 454 0.12 -17.62 -9.61
N GLY A 455 -0.15 -18.44 -8.58
CA GLY A 455 -1.47 -18.57 -7.96
C GLY A 455 -1.86 -17.37 -7.11
N PHE A 456 -3.15 -17.26 -6.79
CA PHE A 456 -3.70 -16.19 -5.96
C PHE A 456 -4.44 -16.77 -4.75
N PRO A 457 -4.14 -16.33 -3.51
CA PRO A 457 -4.95 -16.69 -2.35
C PRO A 457 -6.33 -16.02 -2.42
N GLN A 458 -7.29 -16.52 -1.65
CA GLN A 458 -8.61 -15.88 -1.55
C GLN A 458 -8.54 -14.54 -0.80
N PHE A 459 -7.75 -14.47 0.27
CA PHE A 459 -7.55 -13.28 1.11
C PHE A 459 -6.07 -12.91 1.18
N TYR A 460 -5.77 -11.63 1.42
CA TYR A 460 -4.42 -11.19 1.72
C TYR A 460 -4.46 -9.93 2.60
N PRO A 461 -3.69 -9.85 3.70
CA PRO A 461 -2.65 -10.79 4.13
C PRO A 461 -3.14 -11.93 5.04
N ASP A 462 -4.44 -12.06 5.29
CA ASP A 462 -4.99 -13.19 6.07
C ASP A 462 -4.96 -14.50 5.25
N LEU A 463 -4.03 -15.39 5.62
CA LEU A 463 -3.79 -16.69 5.00
C LEU A 463 -4.32 -17.86 5.83
N SER A 464 -5.22 -17.59 6.79
CA SER A 464 -5.75 -18.63 7.68
C SER A 464 -6.75 -19.57 6.99
N SER A 465 -6.83 -20.83 7.44
CA SER A 465 -7.74 -21.83 6.87
C SER A 465 -7.56 -21.95 5.34
N TYR A 466 -8.60 -22.29 4.57
CA TYR A 466 -8.52 -22.40 3.10
C TYR A 466 -8.25 -21.07 2.37
N ARG A 467 -8.04 -19.95 3.09
CA ARG A 467 -7.85 -18.63 2.46
C ARG A 467 -6.50 -18.50 1.75
N HIS A 468 -5.51 -19.33 2.11
CA HIS A 468 -4.21 -19.36 1.46
C HIS A 468 -4.20 -20.16 0.14
N GLU A 469 -5.20 -21.00 -0.08
CA GLU A 469 -5.31 -21.84 -1.27
C GLU A 469 -5.35 -20.99 -2.55
N ILE A 470 -4.77 -21.49 -3.64
CA ILE A 470 -4.95 -20.91 -4.97
C ILE A 470 -6.44 -21.01 -5.33
N THR A 471 -7.10 -19.86 -5.45
CA THR A 471 -8.56 -19.80 -5.45
C THR A 471 -9.12 -19.42 -6.81
N TYR A 472 -9.70 -20.40 -7.52
CA TYR A 472 -10.52 -20.14 -8.72
C TYR A 472 -11.99 -19.87 -8.37
N ASN A 473 -12.47 -20.36 -7.22
CA ASN A 473 -13.85 -20.17 -6.74
C ASN A 473 -14.36 -18.74 -6.92
N ASP A 474 -15.59 -18.60 -7.41
CA ASP A 474 -16.24 -17.33 -7.76
C ASP A 474 -15.41 -16.49 -8.76
N ASP A 475 -14.72 -17.17 -9.68
CA ASP A 475 -13.74 -16.62 -10.63
C ASP A 475 -12.62 -15.77 -9.98
N ALA A 476 -12.32 -15.93 -8.69
CA ALA A 476 -11.49 -14.99 -7.92
C ALA A 476 -10.12 -14.71 -8.60
N MET A 477 -9.31 -15.76 -8.81
CA MET A 477 -8.03 -15.65 -9.51
C MET A 477 -8.21 -15.21 -10.98
N VAL A 478 -9.23 -15.69 -11.68
CA VAL A 478 -9.47 -15.37 -13.09
C VAL A 478 -9.77 -13.87 -13.27
N ARG A 479 -10.57 -13.27 -12.39
CA ARG A 479 -10.88 -11.83 -12.41
C ARG A 479 -9.67 -10.99 -12.06
N ALA A 480 -8.88 -11.41 -11.07
CA ALA A 480 -7.63 -10.74 -10.72
C ALA A 480 -6.68 -10.72 -11.92
N LEU A 481 -6.48 -11.86 -12.58
CA LEU A 481 -5.66 -11.97 -13.79
C LEU A 481 -6.23 -11.19 -14.97
N THR A 482 -7.55 -11.13 -15.11
CA THR A 482 -8.21 -10.32 -16.15
C THR A 482 -7.94 -8.83 -15.97
N VAL A 483 -8.01 -8.32 -14.73
CA VAL A 483 -7.60 -6.93 -14.41
C VAL A 483 -6.15 -6.69 -14.81
N LEU A 484 -5.24 -7.58 -14.41
CA LEU A 484 -3.81 -7.45 -14.73
C LEU A 484 -3.54 -7.55 -16.24
N ARG A 485 -4.26 -8.41 -16.97
CA ARG A 485 -4.14 -8.53 -18.43
C ARG A 485 -4.56 -7.24 -19.12
N ARG A 486 -5.67 -6.63 -18.69
CA ARG A 486 -6.12 -5.34 -19.24
C ARG A 486 -5.13 -4.21 -18.95
N VAL A 487 -4.48 -4.21 -17.78
CA VAL A 487 -3.38 -3.28 -17.48
C VAL A 487 -2.18 -3.53 -18.40
N ALA A 488 -1.76 -4.79 -18.54
CA ALA A 488 -0.61 -5.19 -19.35
C ALA A 488 -0.78 -4.85 -20.85
N ARG A 489 -2.01 -4.96 -21.36
CA ARG A 489 -2.37 -4.61 -22.73
C ARG A 489 -2.80 -3.15 -22.90
N GLN A 490 -2.88 -2.39 -21.81
CA GLN A 490 -3.40 -1.02 -21.79
C GLN A 490 -4.79 -0.92 -22.48
N GLU A 491 -5.69 -1.85 -22.15
CA GLU A 491 -7.02 -1.94 -22.78
C GLU A 491 -8.03 -0.97 -22.14
N GLU A 492 -8.85 -0.31 -22.97
CA GLU A 492 -9.95 0.56 -22.54
C GLU A 492 -9.49 1.57 -21.46
N ARG A 493 -10.22 1.62 -20.33
CA ARG A 493 -9.96 2.46 -19.17
C ARG A 493 -8.73 2.04 -18.36
N TYR A 494 -8.17 0.86 -18.59
CA TYR A 494 -6.94 0.41 -17.92
C TYR A 494 -5.70 1.07 -18.52
N ALA A 495 -5.79 1.67 -19.71
CA ALA A 495 -4.74 2.57 -20.24
C ALA A 495 -4.52 3.83 -19.38
N LEU A 496 -5.48 4.17 -18.50
CA LEU A 496 -5.46 5.38 -17.67
C LEU A 496 -4.57 5.26 -16.43
N VAL A 497 -4.09 4.05 -16.11
CA VAL A 497 -3.21 3.80 -14.95
C VAL A 497 -1.76 4.14 -15.27
N SER A 498 -0.91 4.20 -14.24
CA SER A 498 0.52 4.44 -14.41
C SER A 498 1.16 3.39 -15.33
N PRO A 499 1.93 3.81 -16.37
CA PRO A 499 2.67 2.90 -17.23
C PRO A 499 3.62 1.96 -16.46
N ASP A 500 4.09 2.36 -15.27
CA ASP A 500 4.95 1.53 -14.42
C ASP A 500 4.27 0.24 -13.93
N LEU A 501 2.95 0.13 -14.04
CA LEU A 501 2.20 -1.08 -13.71
C LEU A 501 2.15 -2.09 -14.86
N VAL A 502 2.45 -1.68 -16.10
CA VAL A 502 2.32 -2.52 -17.30
C VAL A 502 3.28 -3.72 -17.25
N GLY A 503 4.57 -3.47 -16.97
CA GLY A 503 5.59 -4.52 -16.86
C GLY A 503 5.25 -5.56 -15.77
N PRO A 504 5.05 -5.13 -14.51
CA PRO A 504 4.65 -6.03 -13.42
C PRO A 504 3.36 -6.81 -13.70
N ALA A 505 2.36 -6.18 -14.33
CA ALA A 505 1.12 -6.84 -14.69
C ALA A 505 1.33 -7.91 -15.79
N LYS A 506 2.17 -7.63 -16.79
CA LYS A 506 2.54 -8.60 -17.83
C LYS A 506 3.21 -9.83 -17.21
N ASP A 507 4.17 -9.63 -16.31
CA ASP A 507 4.86 -10.71 -15.63
C ASP A 507 3.91 -11.53 -14.74
N ALA A 508 3.00 -10.86 -14.04
CA ALA A 508 1.99 -11.51 -13.21
C ALA A 508 1.02 -12.35 -14.05
N VAL A 509 0.59 -11.86 -15.20
CA VAL A 509 -0.27 -12.61 -16.14
C VAL A 509 0.46 -13.84 -16.67
N ALA A 510 1.74 -13.73 -17.03
CA ALA A 510 2.53 -14.85 -17.49
C ALA A 510 2.66 -15.95 -16.42
N ARG A 511 2.95 -15.59 -15.17
CA ARG A 511 2.98 -16.54 -14.05
C ARG A 511 1.61 -17.16 -13.78
N GLY A 512 0.55 -16.36 -13.82
CA GLY A 512 -0.83 -16.83 -13.64
C GLY A 512 -1.26 -17.83 -14.70
N LEU A 513 -0.92 -17.57 -15.97
CA LEU A 513 -1.15 -18.50 -17.07
C LEU A 513 -0.40 -19.82 -16.84
N ALA A 514 0.86 -19.76 -16.44
CA ALA A 514 1.65 -20.96 -16.13
C ALA A 514 1.05 -21.76 -14.95
N CYS A 515 0.52 -21.08 -13.92
CA CYS A 515 -0.20 -21.72 -12.82
C CYS A 515 -1.48 -22.42 -13.29
N ILE A 516 -2.28 -21.76 -14.13
CA ILE A 516 -3.50 -22.35 -14.72
C ILE A 516 -3.18 -23.65 -15.46
N LEU A 517 -2.17 -23.64 -16.32
CA LEU A 517 -1.78 -24.84 -17.06
C LEU A 517 -1.28 -25.96 -16.13
N LYS A 518 -0.50 -25.64 -15.10
CA LYS A 518 0.01 -26.63 -14.13
C LYS A 518 -1.08 -27.23 -13.24
N THR A 519 -2.12 -26.46 -12.95
CA THR A 519 -3.24 -26.90 -12.10
C THR A 519 -4.32 -27.64 -12.89
N GLN A 520 -4.27 -27.67 -14.22
CA GLN A 520 -5.25 -28.42 -15.01
C GLN A 520 -5.13 -29.91 -14.68
N VAL A 521 -6.24 -30.52 -14.29
CA VAL A 521 -6.24 -31.93 -13.90
C VAL A 521 -6.17 -32.79 -15.15
N VAL A 522 -5.21 -33.72 -15.17
CA VAL A 522 -5.07 -34.71 -16.24
C VAL A 522 -5.59 -36.05 -15.74
N GLN A 523 -6.62 -36.58 -16.39
CA GLN A 523 -7.17 -37.90 -16.08
C GLN A 523 -6.95 -38.84 -17.27
N HIS A 524 -6.37 -40.01 -17.00
CA HIS A 524 -6.05 -41.01 -18.02
C HIS A 524 -5.25 -40.43 -19.21
N GLY A 525 -4.29 -39.54 -18.91
CA GLY A 525 -3.45 -38.89 -19.93
C GLY A 525 -4.14 -37.79 -20.73
N ARG A 526 -5.37 -37.40 -20.40
CA ARG A 526 -6.12 -36.33 -21.08
C ARG A 526 -6.34 -35.13 -20.16
N PRO A 527 -6.06 -33.90 -20.60
CA PRO A 527 -6.45 -32.70 -19.87
C PRO A 527 -7.97 -32.65 -19.70
N THR A 528 -8.42 -32.30 -18.50
CA THR A 528 -9.84 -32.16 -18.18
C THR A 528 -10.12 -30.71 -17.80
N ALA A 529 -10.57 -30.46 -16.57
CA ALA A 529 -10.97 -29.17 -16.06
C ALA A 529 -10.13 -28.80 -14.81
N TRP A 530 -10.64 -27.89 -13.99
CA TRP A 530 -9.99 -27.43 -12.77
C TRP A 530 -10.85 -27.62 -11.54
N CYS A 531 -10.21 -27.79 -10.38
CA CYS A 531 -10.84 -27.65 -9.08
C CYS A 531 -11.13 -26.18 -8.75
N ALA A 532 -12.05 -25.94 -7.82
CA ALA A 532 -12.33 -24.59 -7.34
C ALA A 532 -11.16 -24.01 -6.51
N GLN A 533 -10.36 -24.87 -5.88
CA GLN A 533 -9.18 -24.49 -5.11
C GLN A 533 -8.03 -25.51 -5.25
N TYR A 534 -6.80 -25.03 -5.07
CA TYR A 534 -5.58 -25.84 -5.10
C TYR A 534 -4.60 -25.41 -4.01
N ASP A 535 -3.90 -26.39 -3.45
CA ASP A 535 -2.82 -26.15 -2.49
C ASP A 535 -1.70 -25.34 -3.15
N GLU A 536 -1.27 -24.27 -2.50
CA GLU A 536 -0.35 -23.28 -3.04
C GLU A 536 1.10 -23.79 -3.15
N VAL A 537 1.39 -24.95 -2.59
CA VAL A 537 2.72 -25.57 -2.64
C VAL A 537 2.73 -26.73 -3.63
N SER A 538 1.86 -27.71 -3.43
CA SER A 538 1.77 -28.94 -4.21
C SER A 538 1.02 -28.80 -5.53
N LEU A 539 0.20 -27.75 -5.68
CA LEU A 539 -0.68 -27.52 -6.84
C LEU A 539 -1.71 -28.63 -7.07
N LEU A 540 -2.03 -29.41 -6.03
CA LEU A 540 -3.08 -30.43 -6.09
C LEU A 540 -4.44 -29.85 -5.69
N PRO A 541 -5.56 -30.38 -6.23
CA PRO A 541 -6.90 -29.99 -5.81
C PRO A 541 -7.06 -30.04 -4.29
N ALA A 542 -7.55 -28.94 -3.71
CA ALA A 542 -7.68 -28.77 -2.26
C ALA A 542 -9.13 -28.56 -1.82
N LYS A 543 -9.38 -28.76 -0.53
CA LYS A 543 -10.69 -28.56 0.11
C LYS A 543 -10.83 -27.09 0.51
N ALA A 544 -12.02 -26.51 0.35
CA ALA A 544 -12.37 -25.24 0.98
C ALA A 544 -13.28 -25.43 2.20
N ARG A 545 -14.58 -25.15 2.05
CA ARG A 545 -15.58 -25.38 3.10
C ARG A 545 -15.89 -26.88 3.25
N ALA A 546 -16.61 -27.23 4.31
CA ALA A 546 -16.99 -28.62 4.59
C ALA A 546 -17.65 -29.34 3.38
N PHE A 547 -18.43 -28.60 2.60
CA PHE A 547 -19.17 -29.05 1.43
C PHE A 547 -18.47 -28.79 0.09
N GLU A 548 -17.18 -28.44 0.10
CA GLU A 548 -16.37 -28.15 -1.10
C GLU A 548 -15.09 -28.99 -1.07
N LEU A 549 -15.23 -30.26 -1.44
CA LEU A 549 -14.13 -31.22 -1.48
C LEU A 549 -13.29 -31.09 -2.77
N PRO A 550 -12.04 -31.58 -2.77
CA PRO A 550 -11.23 -31.72 -3.99
C PRO A 550 -12.00 -32.43 -5.10
N SER A 551 -12.30 -31.72 -6.18
CA SER A 551 -13.18 -32.17 -7.26
C SER A 551 -12.94 -31.37 -8.53
N LEU A 552 -13.38 -31.85 -9.69
CA LEU A 552 -13.45 -30.99 -10.89
C LEU A 552 -14.67 -30.10 -10.81
N SER A 553 -14.49 -28.80 -11.06
CA SER A 553 -15.57 -27.83 -11.03
C SER A 553 -16.16 -27.60 -12.42
N GLY A 554 -17.47 -27.81 -12.54
CA GLY A 554 -18.23 -27.50 -13.76
C GLY A 554 -18.47 -26.00 -13.95
N GLU A 555 -18.52 -25.22 -12.86
CA GLU A 555 -18.76 -23.77 -12.90
C GLU A 555 -17.46 -22.98 -13.08
N GLU A 556 -16.50 -23.15 -12.15
CA GLU A 556 -15.29 -22.31 -12.11
C GLU A 556 -14.38 -22.52 -13.34
N SER A 557 -14.42 -23.72 -13.92
CA SER A 557 -13.64 -24.04 -15.11
C SER A 557 -14.07 -23.25 -16.36
N VAL A 558 -15.31 -22.75 -16.41
CA VAL A 558 -15.80 -21.95 -17.54
C VAL A 558 -15.04 -20.63 -17.65
N GLY A 559 -14.85 -19.93 -16.52
CA GLY A 559 -14.09 -18.68 -16.46
C GLY A 559 -12.62 -18.88 -16.84
N ILE A 560 -12.02 -19.99 -16.41
CA ILE A 560 -10.63 -20.34 -16.76
C ILE A 560 -10.49 -20.57 -18.27
N VAL A 561 -11.40 -21.33 -18.88
CA VAL A 561 -11.37 -21.56 -20.34
C VAL A 561 -11.52 -20.24 -21.11
N ARG A 562 -12.45 -19.37 -20.69
CA ARG A 562 -12.61 -18.03 -21.30
C ARG A 562 -11.34 -17.19 -21.20
N PHE A 563 -10.67 -17.20 -20.05
CA PHE A 563 -9.39 -16.50 -19.87
C PHE A 563 -8.28 -17.06 -20.76
N LEU A 564 -8.17 -18.38 -20.89
CA LEU A 564 -7.22 -19.04 -21.79
C LEU A 564 -7.51 -18.68 -23.26
N MET A 565 -8.80 -18.70 -23.65
CA MET A 565 -9.25 -18.36 -25.01
C MET A 565 -9.01 -16.90 -25.39
N ASP A 566 -8.93 -15.99 -24.42
CA ASP A 566 -8.56 -14.58 -24.63
C ASP A 566 -7.04 -14.36 -24.80
N THR A 567 -6.22 -15.41 -24.76
CA THR A 567 -4.79 -15.31 -25.07
C THR A 567 -4.58 -15.03 -26.56
N GLU A 568 -3.79 -13.99 -26.86
CA GLU A 568 -3.36 -13.70 -28.23
C GLU A 568 -2.31 -14.73 -28.64
N GLN A 569 -2.45 -15.30 -29.85
CA GLN A 569 -1.57 -16.35 -30.36
C GLN A 569 -1.31 -17.46 -29.33
N PRO A 570 -2.37 -18.18 -28.90
CA PRO A 570 -2.25 -19.16 -27.83
C PRO A 570 -1.22 -20.25 -28.20
N SER A 571 -0.40 -20.67 -27.23
CA SER A 571 0.56 -21.75 -27.41
C SER A 571 -0.13 -23.09 -27.65
N VAL A 572 0.62 -24.11 -28.07
CA VAL A 572 0.10 -25.49 -28.19
C VAL A 572 -0.48 -25.98 -26.86
N ASP A 573 0.17 -25.68 -25.74
CA ASP A 573 -0.31 -26.07 -24.41
C ASP A 573 -1.61 -25.37 -24.04
N VAL A 574 -1.75 -24.07 -24.36
CA VAL A 574 -3.01 -23.34 -24.14
C VAL A 574 -4.14 -23.91 -25.00
N LYS A 575 -3.86 -24.25 -26.27
CA LYS A 575 -4.85 -24.88 -27.15
C LYS A 575 -5.27 -26.25 -26.61
N ALA A 576 -4.31 -27.08 -26.22
CA ALA A 576 -4.59 -28.40 -25.65
C ALA A 576 -5.39 -28.32 -24.34
N ALA A 577 -5.09 -27.33 -23.49
CA ALA A 577 -5.83 -27.09 -22.26
C ALA A 577 -7.30 -26.72 -22.53
N VAL A 578 -7.54 -25.79 -23.46
CA VAL A 578 -8.90 -25.38 -23.86
C VAL A 578 -9.66 -26.54 -24.50
N ASP A 579 -9.07 -27.20 -25.50
CA ASP A 579 -9.70 -28.32 -26.21
C ASP A 579 -10.03 -29.48 -25.24
N GLY A 580 -9.14 -29.78 -24.28
CA GLY A 580 -9.36 -30.80 -23.25
C GLY A 580 -10.51 -30.48 -22.29
N ALA A 581 -10.58 -29.23 -21.82
CA ALA A 581 -11.68 -28.78 -20.96
C ALA A 581 -13.03 -28.81 -21.68
N VAL A 582 -13.07 -28.39 -22.95
CA VAL A 582 -14.28 -28.46 -23.78
C VAL A 582 -14.72 -29.89 -24.03
N ALA A 583 -13.79 -30.78 -24.36
CA ALA A 583 -14.08 -32.21 -24.51
C ALA A 583 -14.62 -32.82 -23.20
N TRP A 584 -14.06 -32.40 -22.05
CA TRP A 584 -14.54 -32.82 -20.74
C TRP A 584 -15.97 -32.30 -20.46
N PHE A 585 -16.26 -31.03 -20.72
CA PHE A 585 -17.62 -30.49 -20.57
C PHE A 585 -18.65 -31.23 -21.43
N GLU A 586 -18.29 -31.62 -22.66
CA GLU A 586 -19.14 -32.46 -23.51
C GLU A 586 -19.33 -33.87 -22.92
N GLN A 587 -18.27 -34.47 -22.38
CA GLN A 587 -18.32 -35.79 -21.76
C GLN A 587 -19.23 -35.84 -20.52
N VAL A 588 -19.17 -34.81 -19.67
CA VAL A 588 -19.88 -34.80 -18.36
C VAL A 588 -21.25 -34.11 -18.40
N LYS A 589 -21.69 -33.71 -19.60
CA LYS A 589 -23.00 -33.09 -19.86
C LYS A 589 -24.13 -34.04 -19.47
N MET A 590 -24.99 -33.61 -18.56
CA MET A 590 -26.18 -34.36 -18.14
C MET A 590 -27.34 -33.99 -19.06
N THR A 591 -27.65 -34.85 -20.04
CA THR A 591 -28.77 -34.64 -20.98
C THR A 591 -30.09 -35.10 -20.39
N GLY A 592 -31.17 -34.37 -20.69
CA GLY A 592 -32.52 -34.71 -20.26
C GLY A 592 -32.83 -34.32 -18.81
N PHE A 593 -32.03 -33.47 -18.19
CA PHE A 593 -32.21 -33.03 -16.81
C PHE A 593 -32.21 -31.50 -16.69
N VAL A 594 -32.96 -31.00 -15.72
CA VAL A 594 -32.99 -29.57 -15.35
C VAL A 594 -33.00 -29.44 -13.83
N LEU A 595 -32.42 -28.36 -13.31
CA LEU A 595 -32.60 -27.95 -11.92
C LEU A 595 -33.87 -27.10 -11.79
N LYS A 596 -34.81 -27.52 -10.95
CA LYS A 596 -36.02 -26.74 -10.63
C LYS A 596 -36.02 -26.29 -9.18
N GLU A 597 -36.42 -25.05 -8.96
CA GLU A 597 -36.81 -24.56 -7.64
C GLU A 597 -38.29 -24.88 -7.43
N ILE A 598 -38.62 -25.52 -6.32
CA ILE A 598 -39.98 -25.94 -5.97
C ILE A 598 -40.36 -25.38 -4.59
N PRO A 599 -41.66 -25.10 -4.32
CA PRO A 599 -42.11 -24.71 -3.00
C PRO A 599 -41.85 -25.81 -1.97
N ALA A 600 -41.28 -25.44 -0.83
CA ALA A 600 -41.06 -26.31 0.32
C ALA A 600 -41.38 -25.53 1.62
N PRO A 601 -42.67 -25.27 1.91
CA PRO A 601 -43.07 -24.34 2.97
C PRO A 601 -42.69 -24.78 4.39
N GLN A 602 -42.35 -26.05 4.59
CA GLN A 602 -41.90 -26.60 5.86
C GLN A 602 -40.39 -26.40 6.10
N GLU A 603 -39.66 -25.96 5.08
CA GLU A 603 -38.21 -25.78 5.13
C GLU A 603 -37.84 -24.32 5.45
N PRO A 604 -36.66 -24.03 6.04
CA PRO A 604 -36.31 -22.69 6.51
C PRO A 604 -36.36 -21.56 5.47
N ARG A 605 -36.09 -21.88 4.19
CA ARG A 605 -36.16 -20.91 3.08
C ARG A 605 -37.46 -20.98 2.27
N GLY A 606 -38.39 -21.87 2.63
CA GLY A 606 -39.66 -22.05 1.91
C GLY A 606 -39.52 -22.68 0.51
N ILE A 607 -38.32 -23.10 0.12
CA ILE A 607 -37.99 -23.62 -1.21
C ILE A 607 -37.08 -24.85 -1.12
N ASP A 608 -37.09 -25.68 -2.16
CA ASP A 608 -36.11 -26.72 -2.41
C ASP A 608 -35.64 -26.65 -3.86
N ARG A 609 -34.43 -27.15 -4.14
CA ARG A 609 -33.92 -27.32 -5.49
C ARG A 609 -33.72 -28.79 -5.80
N VAL A 610 -34.37 -29.24 -6.86
CA VAL A 610 -34.41 -30.65 -7.28
C VAL A 610 -33.97 -30.79 -8.74
N ILE A 611 -33.24 -31.86 -9.03
CA ILE A 611 -32.92 -32.24 -10.41
C ILE A 611 -34.03 -33.18 -10.89
N VAL A 612 -34.69 -32.81 -11.98
CA VAL A 612 -35.80 -33.58 -12.57
C VAL A 612 -35.58 -33.83 -14.05
N ALA A 613 -36.19 -34.89 -14.57
CA ALA A 613 -36.16 -35.19 -15.98
C ALA A 613 -36.92 -34.11 -16.79
N GLN A 614 -36.29 -33.61 -17.84
CA GLN A 614 -36.88 -32.72 -18.83
C GLN A 614 -36.23 -33.01 -20.20
N PRO A 615 -36.94 -33.65 -21.14
CA PRO A 615 -36.41 -33.93 -22.48
C PRO A 615 -35.87 -32.66 -23.16
N GLY A 616 -34.71 -32.77 -23.80
CA GLY A 616 -34.04 -31.66 -24.48
C GLY A 616 -33.30 -30.68 -23.57
N ALA A 617 -33.44 -30.77 -22.24
CA ALA A 617 -32.66 -29.96 -21.30
C ALA A 617 -31.23 -30.51 -21.14
N VAL A 618 -30.29 -29.64 -20.77
CA VAL A 618 -28.91 -30.00 -20.45
C VAL A 618 -28.53 -29.36 -19.13
N LEU A 619 -27.69 -30.05 -18.37
CA LEU A 619 -27.24 -29.61 -17.05
C LEU A 619 -25.79 -30.08 -16.82
N TRP A 620 -25.07 -29.37 -15.96
CA TRP A 620 -23.77 -29.78 -15.43
C TRP A 620 -23.81 -29.69 -13.92
N ALA A 621 -23.16 -30.62 -13.25
CA ALA A 621 -22.95 -30.51 -11.81
C ALA A 621 -21.86 -29.47 -11.52
N ARG A 622 -21.91 -28.86 -10.33
CA ARG A 622 -20.86 -27.95 -9.88
C ARG A 622 -19.58 -28.72 -9.56
N PHE A 623 -19.71 -29.94 -9.05
CA PHE A 623 -18.59 -30.79 -8.63
C PHE A 623 -18.66 -32.18 -9.24
N TYR A 624 -17.52 -32.66 -9.71
CA TYR A 624 -17.34 -34.01 -10.23
C TYR A 624 -16.17 -34.70 -9.53
N GLU A 625 -16.38 -35.96 -9.16
CA GLU A 625 -15.36 -36.78 -8.50
C GLU A 625 -14.10 -36.95 -9.37
N LEU A 626 -12.93 -36.77 -8.76
CA LEU A 626 -11.65 -36.98 -9.42
C LEU A 626 -11.49 -38.45 -9.83
N GLY A 627 -11.06 -38.69 -11.07
CA GLY A 627 -10.84 -40.02 -11.64
C GLY A 627 -12.07 -40.64 -12.30
N THR A 628 -13.28 -40.44 -11.77
CA THR A 628 -14.50 -41.06 -12.31
C THR A 628 -15.36 -40.11 -13.16
N ASN A 629 -15.22 -38.80 -12.96
CA ASN A 629 -16.08 -37.76 -13.55
C ASN A 629 -17.56 -37.91 -13.20
N ARG A 630 -17.88 -38.57 -12.08
CA ARG A 630 -19.26 -38.69 -11.61
C ARG A 630 -19.68 -37.40 -10.90
N PRO A 631 -20.88 -36.86 -11.18
CA PRO A 631 -21.46 -35.77 -10.38
C PRO A 631 -21.46 -36.11 -8.90
N ILE A 632 -21.02 -35.19 -8.05
CA ILE A 632 -21.05 -35.33 -6.59
C ILE A 632 -21.76 -34.16 -5.92
N TYR A 633 -22.39 -34.46 -4.79
CA TYR A 633 -23.10 -33.52 -3.93
C TYR A 633 -22.59 -33.74 -2.51
N VAL A 634 -22.19 -32.68 -1.84
CA VAL A 634 -21.56 -32.77 -0.51
C VAL A 634 -22.31 -31.85 0.44
N GLY A 635 -22.78 -32.40 1.56
CA GLY A 635 -23.46 -31.65 2.61
C GLY A 635 -22.49 -31.12 3.66
N ARG A 636 -23.02 -30.63 4.78
CA ARG A 636 -22.19 -30.24 5.94
C ARG A 636 -21.48 -31.41 6.62
N ASP A 637 -21.93 -32.64 6.37
CA ASP A 637 -21.29 -33.88 6.82
C ASP A 637 -19.95 -34.17 6.15
N SER A 638 -19.57 -33.40 5.12
CA SER A 638 -18.36 -33.61 4.30
C SER A 638 -18.32 -34.98 3.61
N GLN A 639 -19.47 -35.64 3.40
CA GLN A 639 -19.55 -36.93 2.71
C GLN A 639 -19.93 -36.75 1.25
N VAL A 640 -19.38 -37.60 0.39
CA VAL A 640 -19.73 -37.63 -1.03
C VAL A 640 -21.07 -38.36 -1.18
N HIS A 641 -22.05 -37.66 -1.73
CA HIS A 641 -23.33 -38.19 -2.19
C HIS A 641 -23.44 -38.08 -3.71
N TYR A 642 -24.27 -38.91 -4.33
CA TYR A 642 -24.38 -39.01 -5.79
C TYR A 642 -25.73 -38.56 -6.34
N GLN A 643 -26.65 -38.18 -5.46
CA GLN A 643 -27.92 -37.57 -5.82
C GLN A 643 -28.11 -36.29 -4.99
N LEU A 644 -28.57 -35.22 -5.64
CA LEU A 644 -28.79 -33.95 -4.94
C LEU A 644 -29.72 -34.09 -3.72
N ARG A 645 -30.71 -34.99 -3.79
CA ARG A 645 -31.67 -35.23 -2.68
C ARG A 645 -31.05 -35.83 -1.41
N GLU A 646 -29.83 -36.35 -1.48
CA GLU A 646 -29.16 -37.04 -0.36
C GLU A 646 -28.52 -36.06 0.64
N ILE A 647 -28.29 -34.79 0.26
CA ILE A 647 -27.78 -33.73 1.14
C ILE A 647 -28.92 -32.90 1.74
N GLU A 648 -28.68 -32.16 2.82
CA GLU A 648 -29.72 -31.38 3.51
C GLU A 648 -30.35 -30.26 2.65
N ASN A 649 -31.66 -30.00 2.84
CA ASN A 649 -32.40 -28.95 2.11
C ASN A 649 -31.71 -27.58 2.20
N GLU A 650 -31.16 -27.22 3.37
CA GLU A 650 -30.47 -25.94 3.57
C GLU A 650 -29.35 -25.70 2.56
N ARG A 651 -28.61 -26.76 2.18
CA ARG A 651 -27.58 -26.69 1.14
C ARG A 651 -28.20 -26.65 -0.26
N ARG A 652 -29.16 -27.51 -0.56
CA ARG A 652 -29.85 -27.53 -1.88
C ARG A 652 -30.48 -26.18 -2.22
N ALA A 653 -31.16 -25.55 -1.26
CA ALA A 653 -31.80 -24.26 -1.42
C ALA A 653 -30.80 -23.08 -1.43
N GLY A 654 -29.64 -23.22 -0.77
CA GLY A 654 -28.69 -22.13 -0.53
C GLY A 654 -27.48 -22.09 -1.46
N TYR A 655 -27.21 -23.17 -2.17
CA TYR A 655 -26.00 -23.36 -2.95
C TYR A 655 -26.33 -24.00 -4.30
N ALA A 656 -25.74 -23.49 -5.38
CA ALA A 656 -25.99 -24.00 -6.71
C ALA A 656 -25.10 -25.23 -6.99
N TYR A 657 -25.64 -26.43 -6.85
CA TYR A 657 -24.92 -27.67 -7.14
C TYR A 657 -24.99 -28.11 -8.61
N ALA A 658 -25.82 -27.46 -9.42
CA ALA A 658 -25.93 -27.75 -10.84
C ALA A 658 -26.41 -26.53 -11.61
N GLY A 659 -26.03 -26.42 -12.87
CA GLY A 659 -26.35 -25.26 -13.71
C GLY A 659 -26.04 -25.49 -15.18
N THR A 660 -26.32 -24.47 -15.99
CA THR A 660 -26.08 -24.47 -17.44
C THR A 660 -24.83 -23.67 -17.81
N TRP A 661 -23.90 -23.48 -16.87
CA TRP A 661 -22.75 -22.57 -17.02
C TRP A 661 -21.92 -22.81 -18.29
N PRO A 662 -21.60 -24.06 -18.70
CA PRO A 662 -20.81 -24.30 -19.91
C PRO A 662 -21.59 -24.11 -21.23
N ALA A 663 -22.91 -23.96 -21.21
CA ALA A 663 -23.73 -24.05 -22.42
C ALA A 663 -23.36 -23.00 -23.49
N GLU A 664 -23.18 -21.74 -23.09
CA GLU A 664 -22.82 -20.65 -24.00
C GLU A 664 -21.39 -20.81 -24.53
N LEU A 665 -20.45 -21.19 -23.64
CA LEU A 665 -19.07 -21.47 -24.00
C LEU A 665 -19.00 -22.52 -25.12
N LEU A 666 -19.73 -23.62 -24.97
CA LEU A 666 -19.74 -24.73 -25.92
C LEU A 666 -20.45 -24.38 -27.24
N ALA A 667 -21.59 -23.70 -27.16
CA ALA A 667 -22.43 -23.45 -28.33
C ALA A 667 -21.92 -22.27 -29.19
N VAL A 668 -21.30 -21.26 -28.58
CA VAL A 668 -21.01 -19.98 -29.24
C VAL A 668 -19.52 -19.64 -29.18
N GLU A 669 -18.96 -19.55 -27.97
CA GLU A 669 -17.63 -18.93 -27.77
C GLU A 669 -16.49 -19.81 -28.29
N TYR A 670 -16.50 -21.10 -27.96
CA TYR A 670 -15.44 -22.03 -28.36
C TYR A 670 -15.41 -22.26 -29.89
N PRO A 671 -16.54 -22.50 -30.58
CA PRO A 671 -16.55 -22.56 -32.05
C PRO A 671 -16.01 -21.28 -32.71
N ALA A 672 -16.33 -20.10 -32.16
CA ALA A 672 -15.80 -18.83 -32.65
C ALA A 672 -14.28 -18.73 -32.44
N TRP A 673 -13.78 -19.13 -31.26
CA TRP A 673 -12.35 -19.14 -30.97
C TRP A 673 -11.57 -20.11 -31.85
N ARG A 674 -12.09 -21.32 -32.10
CA ARG A 674 -11.50 -22.30 -33.03
C ARG A 674 -11.34 -21.71 -34.43
N LYS A 675 -12.36 -21.02 -34.94
CA LYS A 675 -12.30 -20.33 -36.24
C LYS A 675 -11.22 -19.24 -36.25
N ARG A 676 -11.15 -18.42 -35.19
CA ARG A 676 -10.16 -17.35 -35.05
C ARG A 676 -8.73 -17.91 -35.06
N VAL A 677 -8.45 -18.89 -34.22
CA VAL A 677 -7.11 -19.50 -34.08
C VAL A 677 -6.67 -20.24 -35.34
N ALA A 678 -7.59 -20.89 -36.06
CA ALA A 678 -7.29 -21.54 -37.34
C ALA A 678 -6.92 -20.52 -38.43
N HIS A 679 -7.61 -19.38 -38.49
CA HIS A 679 -7.31 -18.29 -39.42
C HIS A 679 -5.97 -17.63 -39.13
N GLU A 680 -5.63 -17.43 -37.85
CA GLU A 680 -4.33 -16.91 -37.41
C GLU A 680 -3.16 -17.84 -37.76
N ALA A 681 -3.37 -19.16 -37.81
CA ALA A 681 -2.34 -20.14 -38.18
C ALA A 681 -2.12 -20.31 -39.69
N GLY A 682 -3.07 -19.83 -40.51
CA GLY A 682 -2.99 -19.87 -41.98
C GLY A 682 -2.44 -18.59 -42.63
N LYS A 683 -2.15 -17.57 -41.81
CA LYS A 683 -1.42 -16.35 -42.19
C LYS A 683 0.02 -16.45 -41.70
#